data_AF-A0AAE0JSX8-F1
#
_entry.id   AF-A0AAE0JSX8-F1
#
_cell.length_a   1.000
_cell.length_b   1.000
_cell.length_c   1.000
_cell.angle_alpha   90.00
_cell.angle_beta   90.00
_cell.angle_gamma   90.00
#
_symmetry.space_group_name_H-M   'P 1'
#
loop_
_entity.id
_entity.type
_entity.pdbx_description
1 polymer ?
#
loop_
_entity_poly.entity_id
_entity_poly.type
_entity_poly.pdbx_seq_one_letter_code
_entity_poly.pdbx_strand_id
1 'polypeptide(L)'
;MAPSSSTRGVKRRRPNIDSDTRDDDTPIKSDPRVMAEPGSEGEGIPQDVNPARGQLALRVANGSDIAGRPDGAASQGPGPAGNGNLYTIIVGDEERTFPQSKFFESVWGDALDSPCFCCGLEFTLRPGDIPDHESPPGGRRILRSISLATSMTRVIQQDDDIRHPRHPVSTFRVVNRHFDCAGEADVVYLHISLNWHDSVASAKDLGSGEPVDSEPARLLHQTVADTLNALQAYDPGTRKVEIMHDYLSTPFWHPHLNRFCDKWFQSMKAPASTIPVWLAFHWHDVSSASLVGLYEDTSPQRFIKHLSKILESSWFRSLPARFDYCQTSRVLVISKDPVVFHASSLFKGLHDKTRSYLYGPPTSSPSSMPGKSKYTSIYQLSNRLIFNLQSWGTLPSHCLSIHAALHLIGYESGWERAEHIRALYDLMGLGAKLPNDRFLQVYRLAIWALEMGDPSPLLMIPMGATEPDPRAPWLRAYSELTWDLGLCQSLSRAPSIIRDGNLKARVEFVGTIMDWELFDVSENTTSDEIFCQAVSNILLLSSNLTAFFGAIDRIFPGYGNINPFNLDVDEWQKRRERAVSVLLKAWSDSGTQFSFNDPAQPYNDKQLDIAKSLVRAMELHQHGMMKYARLLYSFDEIRTRFKTYGRAMDGLAQIRCLQGHRDVFRLTCWETPKTKVAKVYRLPGRVYAHTVQAGLGIVVCEGRIIGRMTSGTFPPTCMGSCKTTTVLDLGSVILDEQV
;
A
#
# COMPACT_ATOMS: atom_id res chain seq x y z
N MET A 1 -64.04 -13.97 -23.78
CA MET A 1 -65.25 -14.82 -23.70
C MET A 1 -64.80 -16.26 -23.45
N ALA A 2 -65.53 -17.02 -22.63
CA ALA A 2 -65.46 -18.49 -22.57
C ALA A 2 -66.56 -19.09 -23.47
N PRO A 3 -66.59 -20.40 -23.81
CA PRO A 3 -66.76 -21.53 -22.86
C PRO A 3 -65.48 -22.41 -22.71
N SER A 4 -65.30 -23.37 -21.78
CA SER A 4 -66.17 -24.43 -21.20
C SER A 4 -66.42 -25.63 -22.16
N SER A 5 -66.46 -26.90 -21.74
CA SER A 5 -66.16 -27.56 -20.45
C SER A 5 -66.03 -29.10 -20.60
N SER A 6 -65.64 -29.81 -19.52
CA SER A 6 -65.80 -31.28 -19.33
C SER A 6 -64.95 -32.21 -20.23
N THR A 7 -64.54 -33.44 -19.87
CA THR A 7 -64.21 -34.19 -18.61
C THR A 7 -63.21 -35.32 -19.05
N ARG A 8 -62.86 -36.45 -18.41
CA ARG A 8 -63.25 -37.22 -17.19
C ARG A 8 -62.07 -38.16 -16.83
N GLY A 9 -61.89 -38.57 -15.57
CA GLY A 9 -60.74 -39.40 -15.13
C GLY A 9 -61.10 -40.80 -14.59
N VAL A 10 -60.16 -41.75 -14.65
CA VAL A 10 -60.29 -43.14 -14.11
C VAL A 10 -59.03 -43.58 -13.33
N LYS A 11 -59.24 -44.49 -12.37
CA LYS A 11 -58.40 -44.88 -11.23
C LYS A 11 -57.12 -45.69 -11.54
N ARG A 12 -56.08 -45.42 -10.73
CA ARG A 12 -55.15 -46.33 -10.01
C ARG A 12 -54.85 -47.75 -10.58
N ARG A 13 -53.55 -48.10 -10.59
CA ARG A 13 -53.00 -49.30 -9.93
C ARG A 13 -51.55 -49.07 -9.49
N ARG A 14 -51.14 -49.67 -8.35
CA ARG A 14 -49.73 -49.97 -7.99
C ARG A 14 -49.42 -51.42 -8.43
N PRO A 15 -48.15 -51.84 -8.41
CA PRO A 15 -47.77 -52.76 -7.34
C PRO A 15 -46.56 -52.29 -6.49
N ASN A 16 -46.39 -52.96 -5.35
CA ASN A 16 -45.19 -53.02 -4.51
C ASN A 16 -44.73 -54.52 -4.52
N ILE A 17 -43.77 -54.90 -3.65
CA ILE A 17 -43.06 -56.21 -3.56
C ILE A 17 -41.69 -56.09 -4.28
N ASP A 18 -40.56 -55.93 -3.58
CA ASP A 18 -39.89 -56.84 -2.61
C ASP A 18 -39.37 -58.11 -3.33
N SER A 19 -38.20 -58.70 -3.05
CA SER A 19 -37.01 -58.33 -2.25
C SER A 19 -35.80 -59.10 -2.84
N ASP A 20 -34.57 -58.77 -2.41
CA ASP A 20 -33.69 -59.72 -1.70
C ASP A 20 -32.29 -59.16 -1.44
N THR A 21 -31.64 -59.71 -0.42
CA THR A 21 -30.30 -59.32 0.05
C THR A 21 -29.26 -60.38 -0.32
N ARG A 22 -28.01 -59.95 -0.46
CA ARG A 22 -26.92 -60.52 0.35
C ARG A 22 -25.67 -59.66 0.35
N ASP A 23 -25.04 -59.65 1.52
CA ASP A 23 -23.74 -59.08 1.82
C ASP A 23 -22.62 -60.02 1.33
N ASP A 24 -21.42 -59.49 1.14
CA ASP A 24 -20.19 -60.18 1.53
C ASP A 24 -19.07 -59.16 1.82
N ASP A 25 -18.31 -59.40 2.87
CA ASP A 25 -17.29 -58.47 3.38
C ASP A 25 -15.94 -58.63 2.69
N THR A 26 -15.22 -57.52 2.45
CA THR A 26 -13.85 -57.31 3.02
C THR A 26 -13.23 -55.96 2.61
N PRO A 27 -12.66 -55.19 3.55
CA PRO A 27 -11.85 -54.01 3.25
C PRO A 27 -10.36 -54.37 3.07
N ILE A 28 -9.75 -53.95 1.96
CA ILE A 28 -8.30 -54.08 1.74
C ILE A 28 -7.56 -53.04 2.58
N LYS A 29 -6.59 -53.51 3.39
CA LYS A 29 -5.68 -52.67 4.16
C LYS A 29 -4.57 -52.08 3.28
N SER A 30 -4.19 -50.83 3.54
CA SER A 30 -2.92 -50.25 3.08
C SER A 30 -2.09 -49.77 4.27
N ASP A 31 -0.79 -50.09 4.25
CA ASP A 31 0.12 -50.08 5.40
C ASP A 31 0.72 -48.69 5.73
N PRO A 32 0.70 -48.21 6.98
CA PRO A 32 1.28 -46.92 7.36
C PRO A 32 2.77 -47.05 7.73
N ARG A 33 3.67 -46.75 6.79
CA ARG A 33 5.12 -46.77 7.06
C ARG A 33 5.66 -45.44 7.59
N VAL A 34 5.88 -45.46 8.91
CA VAL A 34 6.79 -44.64 9.70
C VAL A 34 7.94 -44.00 8.90
N MET A 35 8.03 -42.67 8.98
CA MET A 35 9.27 -41.90 8.96
C MET A 35 9.21 -40.90 10.12
N ALA A 36 10.35 -40.59 10.73
CA ALA A 36 10.40 -40.00 12.06
C ALA A 36 9.94 -38.55 12.15
N GLU A 37 9.30 -38.21 13.27
CA GLU A 37 9.19 -36.83 13.76
C GLU A 37 10.57 -36.35 14.24
N PRO A 38 11.03 -35.14 13.89
CA PRO A 38 12.07 -34.45 14.63
C PRO A 38 11.48 -33.99 15.97
N GLY A 39 12.15 -34.30 17.08
CA GLY A 39 11.62 -34.04 18.42
C GLY A 39 11.42 -32.55 18.72
N SER A 40 10.34 -32.24 19.45
CA SER A 40 10.08 -30.90 19.98
C SER A 40 10.99 -30.61 21.19
N GLU A 41 12.23 -30.19 20.96
CA GLU A 41 13.02 -29.56 22.02
C GLU A 41 12.42 -28.19 22.37
N GLY A 42 12.15 -27.98 23.65
CA GLY A 42 11.40 -26.82 24.12
C GLY A 42 12.28 -25.60 24.32
N GLU A 43 12.40 -24.74 23.30
CA GLU A 43 12.90 -23.38 23.50
C GLU A 43 11.94 -22.60 24.42
N GLY A 44 12.45 -22.23 25.61
CA GLY A 44 11.68 -21.53 26.62
C GLY A 44 11.36 -20.09 26.21
N ILE A 45 10.14 -19.85 25.72
CA ILE A 45 9.60 -18.50 25.47
C ILE A 45 9.74 -17.66 26.76
N PRO A 46 10.46 -16.53 26.75
CA PRO A 46 10.50 -15.62 27.89
C PRO A 46 9.09 -15.10 28.19
N GLN A 47 8.61 -15.31 29.42
CA GLN A 47 7.25 -14.93 29.83
C GLN A 47 7.04 -13.40 29.79
N ASP A 48 5.77 -13.00 29.66
CA ASP A 48 5.30 -11.62 29.45
C ASP A 48 5.96 -10.58 30.37
N VAL A 49 6.90 -9.80 29.82
CA VAL A 49 7.26 -8.50 30.39
C VAL A 49 6.15 -7.50 30.04
N ASN A 50 5.23 -7.34 30.99
CA ASN A 50 4.11 -6.41 30.93
C ASN A 50 4.53 -5.02 30.39
N PRO A 51 4.01 -4.55 29.23
CA PRO A 51 4.44 -3.29 28.61
C PRO A 51 3.94 -2.02 29.32
N ALA A 52 3.17 -2.15 30.41
CA ALA A 52 2.70 -1.01 31.19
C ALA A 52 3.79 -0.44 32.12
N ARG A 53 4.54 0.56 31.60
CA ARG A 53 5.67 1.32 32.20
C ARG A 53 7.04 0.68 31.98
N GLY A 54 7.74 1.05 30.89
CA GLY A 54 9.07 0.50 30.62
C GLY A 54 9.99 1.21 29.62
N GLN A 55 9.68 2.42 29.13
CA GLN A 55 10.60 3.19 28.28
C GLN A 55 10.34 4.70 28.37
N LEU A 56 11.24 5.43 29.04
CA LEU A 56 11.43 6.87 28.78
C LEU A 56 12.38 7.00 27.59
N ALA A 57 12.17 7.99 26.73
CA ALA A 57 13.21 8.45 25.83
C ALA A 57 14.43 8.91 26.65
N LEU A 58 15.63 8.47 26.25
CA LEU A 58 16.89 8.83 26.91
C LEU A 58 17.16 10.32 26.72
N ARG A 59 16.80 11.12 27.74
CA ARG A 59 17.06 12.56 27.77
C ARG A 59 18.56 12.82 27.92
N VAL A 60 19.23 13.09 26.80
CA VAL A 60 20.46 13.90 26.82
C VAL A 60 20.09 15.27 27.41
N ALA A 61 20.88 15.77 28.35
CA ALA A 61 20.59 17.01 29.05
C ALA A 61 20.91 18.23 28.17
N ASN A 62 19.96 19.16 28.06
CA ASN A 62 20.19 20.44 27.37
C ASN A 62 21.21 21.28 28.16
N GLY A 63 22.33 21.61 27.53
CA GLY A 63 23.17 22.74 27.95
C GLY A 63 22.49 24.06 27.60
N SER A 64 22.49 25.02 28.53
CA SER A 64 21.77 26.29 28.43
C SER A 64 22.61 27.43 27.84
N ASP A 65 21.95 28.27 27.05
CA ASP A 65 22.15 29.72 26.91
C ASP A 65 23.56 30.32 27.08
N ILE A 66 24.18 30.70 25.96
CA ILE A 66 25.06 31.88 25.90
C ILE A 66 24.57 32.77 24.74
N ALA A 67 23.96 33.90 25.07
CA ALA A 67 23.51 34.89 24.10
C ALA A 67 24.64 35.91 23.81
N GLY A 68 25.25 35.81 22.63
CA GLY A 68 26.22 36.81 22.13
C GLY A 68 25.53 37.95 21.37
N ARG A 69 25.90 39.19 21.67
CA ARG A 69 25.58 40.37 20.82
C ARG A 69 26.67 40.55 19.73
N PRO A 70 26.37 41.27 18.63
CA PRO A 70 27.25 41.38 17.48
C PRO A 70 28.28 42.52 17.60
N ASP A 71 29.02 42.72 16.50
CA ASP A 71 29.88 43.83 16.12
C ASP A 71 31.32 43.85 16.70
N GLY A 72 32.28 43.81 15.78
CA GLY A 72 33.72 43.70 16.07
C GLY A 72 34.57 43.42 14.84
N ALA A 73 34.45 44.24 13.79
CA ALA A 73 35.19 44.04 12.54
C ALA A 73 36.69 44.36 12.71
N ALA A 74 37.54 43.35 12.53
CA ALA A 74 39.00 43.50 12.47
C ALA A 74 39.58 42.58 11.39
N SER A 75 40.39 43.13 10.49
CA SER A 75 41.05 42.38 9.42
C SER A 75 42.25 41.59 9.94
N GLN A 76 42.36 40.32 9.56
CA GLN A 76 43.60 39.54 9.65
C GLN A 76 44.00 39.02 8.27
N GLY A 77 45.30 38.97 8.00
CA GLY A 77 45.85 38.52 6.72
C GLY A 77 45.80 37.00 6.53
N PRO A 78 46.29 36.48 5.40
CA PRO A 78 46.29 35.04 5.12
C PRO A 78 47.19 34.30 6.12
N GLY A 79 46.58 33.53 7.01
CA GLY A 79 47.28 32.53 7.81
C GLY A 79 47.80 31.38 6.93
N PRO A 80 48.72 30.55 7.45
CA PRO A 80 49.25 29.41 6.72
C PRO A 80 48.14 28.41 6.35
N ALA A 81 48.34 27.68 5.25
CA ALA A 81 47.41 26.65 4.79
C ALA A 81 47.08 25.67 5.94
N GLY A 82 45.79 25.55 6.25
CA GLY A 82 45.35 24.96 7.51
C GLY A 82 45.60 23.46 7.61
N ASN A 83 45.72 22.98 8.85
CA ASN A 83 45.53 21.57 9.18
C ASN A 83 44.10 21.17 8.79
N GLY A 84 43.92 20.61 7.60
CA GLY A 84 42.64 20.06 7.17
C GLY A 84 42.21 18.93 8.09
N ASN A 85 40.91 18.84 8.39
CA ASN A 85 40.38 17.75 9.20
C ASN A 85 40.75 16.41 8.56
N LEU A 86 41.24 15.48 9.37
CA LEU A 86 41.54 14.11 8.96
C LEU A 86 40.43 13.19 9.47
N TYR A 87 40.02 12.24 8.63
CA TYR A 87 39.12 11.14 8.99
C TYR A 87 39.92 9.84 9.03
N THR A 88 39.78 9.11 10.13
CA THR A 88 40.48 7.84 10.37
C THR A 88 39.46 6.73 10.48
N ILE A 89 39.61 5.73 9.61
CA ILE A 89 38.80 4.52 9.55
C ILE A 89 39.71 3.28 9.55
N ILE A 90 39.17 2.12 9.90
CA ILE A 90 39.90 0.85 9.80
C ILE A 90 39.38 0.11 8.56
N VAL A 91 40.24 -0.46 7.73
CA VAL A 91 39.87 -1.25 6.54
C VAL A 91 40.49 -2.64 6.66
N GLY A 92 39.66 -3.68 6.79
CA GLY A 92 40.15 -4.98 7.28
C GLY A 92 40.68 -4.84 8.70
N ASP A 93 42.00 -4.98 8.87
CA ASP A 93 42.73 -4.72 10.13
C ASP A 93 43.67 -3.48 10.06
N GLU A 94 43.72 -2.77 8.93
CA GLU A 94 44.60 -1.61 8.74
C GLU A 94 43.92 -0.28 9.11
N GLU A 95 44.60 0.57 9.88
CA GLU A 95 44.16 1.97 10.08
C GLU A 95 44.55 2.83 8.87
N ARG A 96 43.56 3.49 8.25
CA ARG A 96 43.74 4.36 7.08
C ARG A 96 43.17 5.75 7.37
N THR A 97 43.97 6.79 7.11
CA THR A 97 43.65 8.19 7.44
C THR A 97 43.62 9.05 6.19
N PHE A 98 42.54 9.82 6.02
CA PHE A 98 42.21 10.57 4.81
C PHE A 98 41.97 12.05 5.12
N PRO A 99 42.46 13.01 4.30
CA PRO A 99 41.97 14.39 4.34
C PRO A 99 40.47 14.44 4.07
N GLN A 100 39.70 15.27 4.79
CA GLN A 100 38.25 15.43 4.60
C GLN A 100 37.89 15.68 3.12
N SER A 101 38.66 16.50 2.41
CA SER A 101 38.45 16.82 0.98
C SER A 101 38.74 15.66 0.01
N LYS A 102 39.36 14.56 0.47
CA LYS A 102 39.64 13.36 -0.33
C LYS A 102 38.93 12.10 0.17
N PHE A 103 38.29 12.15 1.33
CA PHE A 103 37.56 11.01 1.89
C PHE A 103 36.42 10.53 0.97
N PHE A 104 35.70 11.45 0.32
CA PHE A 104 34.61 11.13 -0.60
C PHE A 104 35.09 10.34 -1.83
N GLU A 105 36.14 10.83 -2.50
CA GLU A 105 36.82 10.12 -3.60
C GLU A 105 37.37 8.77 -3.15
N SER A 106 37.93 8.69 -1.93
CA SER A 106 38.51 7.46 -1.38
C SER A 106 37.45 6.39 -1.08
N VAL A 107 36.26 6.82 -0.62
CA VAL A 107 35.13 5.95 -0.31
C VAL A 107 34.56 5.25 -1.56
N TRP A 108 34.58 5.94 -2.71
CA TRP A 108 34.23 5.36 -4.01
C TRP A 108 35.46 5.21 -4.93
N GLY A 109 36.58 4.84 -4.34
CA GLY A 109 37.75 4.29 -5.02
C GLY A 109 38.12 2.90 -4.47
N ASP A 110 39.33 2.48 -4.77
CA ASP A 110 39.98 1.27 -4.24
C ASP A 110 40.51 1.44 -2.79
N ALA A 111 40.54 2.66 -2.26
CA ALA A 111 41.10 2.95 -0.93
C ALA A 111 40.32 2.32 0.25
N LEU A 112 39.13 1.76 0.01
CA LEU A 112 38.37 0.93 0.95
C LEU A 112 38.44 -0.58 0.67
N ASP A 113 39.20 -1.01 -0.34
CA ASP A 113 39.40 -2.42 -0.65
C ASP A 113 40.50 -3.05 0.23
N SER A 114 40.30 -4.34 0.48
CA SER A 114 41.18 -5.24 1.25
C SER A 114 40.80 -6.70 0.93
N PRO A 115 41.65 -7.70 1.23
CA PRO A 115 41.30 -9.11 1.05
C PRO A 115 40.05 -9.51 1.86
N CYS A 116 39.37 -10.57 1.42
CA CYS A 116 38.20 -11.10 2.14
C CYS A 116 38.54 -11.49 3.59
N PHE A 117 37.94 -10.81 4.57
CA PHE A 117 38.21 -10.98 6.00
C PHE A 117 38.07 -12.43 6.53
N CYS A 118 37.22 -13.25 5.89
CA CYS A 118 37.07 -14.66 6.25
C CYS A 118 38.25 -15.55 5.83
N CYS A 119 38.80 -15.35 4.62
CA CYS A 119 39.68 -16.32 3.95
C CYS A 119 41.01 -15.75 3.44
N GLY A 120 41.24 -14.44 3.59
CA GLY A 120 42.48 -13.76 3.19
C GLY A 120 42.74 -13.69 1.69
N LEU A 121 41.77 -14.05 0.84
CA LEU A 121 41.92 -14.05 -0.61
C LEU A 121 41.35 -12.78 -1.24
N GLU A 122 42.04 -12.29 -2.26
CA GLU A 122 41.71 -11.06 -2.99
C GLU A 122 40.49 -11.19 -3.90
N PHE A 123 39.75 -10.09 -4.03
CA PHE A 123 38.56 -9.95 -4.87
C PHE A 123 38.91 -9.78 -6.35
N THR A 124 39.59 -10.77 -6.90
CA THR A 124 40.12 -10.77 -8.27
C THR A 124 39.02 -10.93 -9.32
N LEU A 125 38.41 -9.81 -9.72
CA LEU A 125 37.63 -9.70 -10.96
C LEU A 125 38.58 -9.86 -12.16
N ARG A 126 38.71 -11.08 -12.69
CA ARG A 126 39.58 -11.33 -13.86
C ARG A 126 38.95 -10.70 -15.11
N PRO A 127 39.70 -9.95 -15.93
CA PRO A 127 39.25 -9.50 -17.24
C PRO A 127 38.98 -10.73 -18.15
N GLY A 128 37.71 -11.14 -18.21
CA GLY A 128 37.27 -12.36 -18.90
C GLY A 128 36.15 -13.12 -18.18
N ASP A 129 36.03 -12.99 -16.86
CA ASP A 129 35.03 -13.71 -16.05
C ASP A 129 33.62 -13.05 -16.10
N ILE A 130 33.32 -12.30 -17.17
CA ILE A 130 32.04 -11.62 -17.40
C ILE A 130 31.37 -12.21 -18.66
N PRO A 131 30.55 -13.26 -18.54
CA PRO A 131 29.58 -13.58 -19.58
C PRO A 131 28.45 -12.54 -19.57
N ASP A 132 28.01 -12.08 -20.75
CA ASP A 132 26.85 -11.18 -20.88
C ASP A 132 25.52 -11.81 -20.42
N HIS A 133 25.51 -13.12 -20.20
CA HIS A 133 24.36 -13.90 -19.74
C HIS A 133 24.67 -14.71 -18.48
N GLU A 134 23.97 -14.34 -17.41
CA GLU A 134 23.87 -15.03 -16.12
C GLU A 134 25.17 -15.06 -15.28
N SER A 135 25.08 -15.50 -14.03
CA SER A 135 26.10 -15.21 -13.01
C SER A 135 27.47 -15.85 -13.32
N PRO A 136 28.61 -15.15 -13.11
CA PRO A 136 29.93 -15.75 -13.26
C PRO A 136 30.08 -17.04 -12.42
N PRO A 137 30.34 -18.20 -13.04
CA PRO A 137 30.50 -19.46 -12.32
C PRO A 137 31.86 -19.49 -11.60
N GLY A 138 31.85 -19.06 -10.33
CA GLY A 138 33.05 -18.95 -9.48
C GLY A 138 33.57 -17.52 -9.24
N GLY A 139 32.95 -16.50 -9.84
CA GLY A 139 33.27 -15.10 -9.56
C GLY A 139 32.79 -14.71 -8.16
N ARG A 140 33.68 -14.75 -7.17
CA ARG A 140 33.33 -14.52 -5.76
C ARG A 140 32.90 -13.07 -5.55
N ARG A 141 31.64 -12.89 -5.17
CA ARG A 141 30.97 -11.59 -5.03
C ARG A 141 31.48 -10.84 -3.79
N ILE A 142 31.72 -9.53 -3.90
CA ILE A 142 32.15 -8.65 -2.79
C ILE A 142 30.94 -8.22 -1.95
N LEU A 143 30.97 -8.53 -0.66
CA LEU A 143 30.13 -7.93 0.38
C LEU A 143 30.99 -6.95 1.19
N ARG A 144 30.69 -5.65 1.13
CA ARG A 144 31.31 -4.65 2.01
C ARG A 144 30.33 -4.25 3.11
N SER A 145 30.74 -4.44 4.35
CA SER A 145 30.00 -4.04 5.55
C SER A 145 30.83 -3.09 6.41
N ILE A 146 30.21 -2.54 7.46
CA ILE A 146 30.86 -1.77 8.50
C ILE A 146 30.54 -2.31 9.89
N SER A 147 31.48 -2.13 10.81
CA SER A 147 31.31 -2.40 12.24
C SER A 147 31.88 -1.25 13.07
N LEU A 148 31.59 -1.26 14.37
CA LEU A 148 32.31 -0.43 15.33
C LEU A 148 33.77 -0.92 15.40
N ALA A 149 34.73 0.01 15.46
CA ALA A 149 36.15 -0.32 15.54
C ALA A 149 36.49 -1.26 16.73
N THR A 150 35.73 -1.13 17.81
CA THR A 150 35.87 -1.87 19.08
C THR A 150 35.06 -3.17 19.18
N SER A 151 34.26 -3.54 18.17
CA SER A 151 33.41 -4.75 18.26
C SER A 151 33.99 -6.01 17.64
N MET A 152 35.05 -5.89 16.83
CA MET A 152 35.66 -7.00 16.09
C MET A 152 37.13 -7.24 16.43
N THR A 153 37.56 -6.90 17.65
CA THR A 153 38.85 -7.36 18.18
C THR A 153 38.83 -8.89 18.19
N ARG A 154 39.75 -9.55 17.47
CA ARG A 154 40.01 -10.99 17.67
C ARG A 154 40.25 -11.23 19.16
N VAL A 155 39.77 -12.36 19.69
CA VAL A 155 39.91 -12.70 21.12
C VAL A 155 41.38 -13.03 21.44
N ILE A 156 42.17 -11.98 21.61
CA ILE A 156 43.42 -11.97 22.35
C ILE A 156 43.02 -11.67 23.79
N GLN A 157 43.35 -12.58 24.70
CA GLN A 157 43.03 -12.43 26.12
C GLN A 157 43.87 -11.29 26.71
N GLN A 158 43.25 -10.17 27.09
CA GLN A 158 43.89 -9.17 27.95
C GLN A 158 42.87 -8.35 28.76
N ASP A 159 42.87 -8.64 30.06
CA ASP A 159 42.42 -7.91 31.25
C ASP A 159 41.16 -7.01 31.27
N ASP A 160 40.34 -7.24 32.30
CA ASP A 160 39.23 -6.40 32.72
C ASP A 160 39.70 -5.08 33.36
N ASP A 161 39.72 -3.97 32.61
CA ASP A 161 39.54 -2.63 33.20
C ASP A 161 38.41 -1.85 32.50
N ILE A 162 37.17 -2.24 32.81
CA ILE A 162 35.96 -1.59 32.31
C ILE A 162 35.76 -0.23 33.01
N ARG A 163 36.53 0.79 32.60
CA ARG A 163 36.35 2.15 33.13
C ARG A 163 36.85 3.31 32.24
N HIS A 164 36.37 3.43 31.00
CA HIS A 164 35.93 4.71 30.37
C HIS A 164 35.69 4.60 28.84
N PRO A 165 34.44 4.77 28.33
CA PRO A 165 34.23 5.16 26.94
C PRO A 165 34.35 6.68 26.79
N ARG A 166 35.48 7.17 26.27
CA ARG A 166 35.74 8.62 26.07
C ARG A 166 36.08 9.04 24.64
N HIS A 167 35.90 8.14 23.66
CA HIS A 167 35.82 8.52 22.26
C HIS A 167 34.34 8.47 21.82
N PRO A 168 33.69 9.60 21.46
CA PRO A 168 32.53 9.51 20.57
C PRO A 168 33.02 8.83 19.28
N VAL A 169 32.26 7.90 18.72
CA VAL A 169 32.80 6.98 17.70
C VAL A 169 33.01 7.72 16.37
N SER A 170 34.20 8.31 16.22
CA SER A 170 34.70 8.97 15.01
C SER A 170 35.34 8.01 14.01
N THR A 171 35.50 6.75 14.39
CA THR A 171 36.26 5.74 13.65
C THR A 171 35.47 4.44 13.59
N PHE A 172 35.12 4.05 12.38
CA PHE A 172 34.44 2.79 12.09
C PHE A 172 35.36 1.85 11.29
N ARG A 173 35.05 0.55 11.33
CA ARG A 173 35.77 -0.47 10.57
C ARG A 173 34.96 -0.84 9.33
N VAL A 174 35.60 -0.90 8.19
CA VAL A 174 35.09 -1.44 6.91
C VAL A 174 35.59 -2.88 6.77
N VAL A 175 34.68 -3.81 6.52
CA VAL A 175 34.97 -5.23 6.39
C VAL A 175 34.51 -5.71 5.02
N ASN A 176 35.45 -6.18 4.19
CA ASN A 176 35.14 -6.80 2.90
C ASN A 176 35.12 -8.33 3.07
N ARG A 177 34.08 -9.01 2.58
CA ARG A 177 33.91 -10.48 2.64
C ARG A 177 33.44 -11.02 1.27
N HIS A 178 33.72 -12.29 0.97
CA HIS A 178 32.96 -13.00 -0.06
C HIS A 178 31.58 -13.37 0.48
N PHE A 179 30.54 -13.34 -0.34
CA PHE A 179 29.18 -13.74 0.09
C PHE A 179 29.12 -15.15 0.66
N ASP A 180 29.74 -16.11 -0.04
CA ASP A 180 29.76 -17.51 0.38
C ASP A 180 30.39 -17.63 1.77
N CYS A 181 31.55 -16.99 1.96
CA CYS A 181 32.25 -16.96 3.24
C CYS A 181 31.58 -16.12 4.33
N ALA A 182 30.60 -15.27 4.01
CA ALA A 182 29.77 -14.56 4.98
C ALA A 182 28.61 -15.45 5.47
N GLY A 183 28.04 -16.27 4.57
CA GLY A 183 27.06 -17.31 4.91
C GLY A 183 27.69 -18.48 5.69
N GLU A 184 28.87 -18.94 5.29
CA GLU A 184 29.66 -19.97 6.01
C GLU A 184 30.03 -19.53 7.44
N ALA A 185 30.16 -18.22 7.67
CA ALA A 185 30.52 -17.63 8.96
C ALA A 185 29.31 -17.11 9.77
N ASP A 186 28.08 -17.42 9.32
CA ASP A 186 26.79 -17.02 9.95
C ASP A 186 26.72 -15.53 10.33
N VAL A 187 27.19 -14.65 9.44
CA VAL A 187 27.27 -13.22 9.75
C VAL A 187 25.89 -12.57 9.63
N VAL A 188 25.41 -12.03 10.74
CA VAL A 188 24.15 -11.27 10.81
C VAL A 188 24.35 -9.86 10.26
N TYR A 189 23.46 -9.46 9.34
CA TYR A 189 23.52 -8.16 8.67
C TYR A 189 22.32 -7.25 9.01
N LEU A 190 22.58 -5.95 9.11
CA LEU A 190 21.58 -4.88 9.20
C LEU A 190 21.77 -3.91 8.03
N HIS A 191 20.84 -3.88 7.08
CA HIS A 191 20.84 -2.94 5.96
C HIS A 191 20.27 -1.59 6.39
N ILE A 192 21.00 -0.50 6.12
CA ILE A 192 20.57 0.89 6.31
C ILE A 192 20.16 1.45 4.96
N SER A 193 18.85 1.41 4.68
CA SER A 193 18.25 2.01 3.49
C SER A 193 18.01 3.51 3.76
N LEU A 194 18.67 4.36 2.98
CA LEU A 194 18.76 5.80 3.19
C LEU A 194 18.52 6.49 1.84
N ASN A 195 17.55 7.40 1.77
CA ASN A 195 17.53 8.32 0.63
C ASN A 195 18.73 9.26 0.75
N TRP A 196 19.54 9.34 -0.29
CA TRP A 196 20.80 10.07 -0.26
C TRP A 196 20.56 11.57 -0.04
N HIS A 197 21.48 12.23 0.67
CA HIS A 197 21.52 13.69 0.75
C HIS A 197 21.76 14.26 -0.66
N ASP A 198 21.04 15.31 -1.06
CA ASP A 198 21.13 15.92 -2.39
C ASP A 198 22.58 16.28 -2.80
N SER A 199 23.40 16.72 -1.84
CA SER A 199 24.83 17.03 -2.04
C SER A 199 25.69 15.78 -2.28
N VAL A 200 25.39 14.66 -1.61
CA VAL A 200 26.08 13.37 -1.80
C VAL A 200 25.65 12.71 -3.11
N ALA A 201 24.37 12.86 -3.50
CA ALA A 201 23.88 12.42 -4.81
C ALA A 201 24.51 13.25 -5.96
N SER A 202 24.44 14.58 -5.88
CA SER A 202 25.04 15.46 -6.89
C SER A 202 26.54 15.19 -7.08
N ALA A 203 27.28 14.98 -5.98
CA ALA A 203 28.71 14.69 -6.04
C ALA A 203 29.05 13.27 -6.54
N LYS A 204 28.10 12.32 -6.52
CA LYS A 204 28.22 11.03 -7.22
C LYS A 204 28.08 11.20 -8.72
N ASP A 205 27.10 12.00 -9.15
CA ASP A 205 26.77 12.15 -10.57
C ASP A 205 27.83 12.96 -11.35
N LEU A 206 28.64 13.78 -10.65
CA LEU A 206 29.84 14.42 -11.19
C LEU A 206 31.03 13.45 -11.40
N GLY A 207 31.04 12.31 -10.69
CA GLY A 207 32.06 11.26 -10.83
C GLY A 207 33.46 11.59 -10.28
N SER A 208 34.36 10.60 -10.38
CA SER A 208 35.73 10.66 -9.88
C SER A 208 36.67 11.45 -10.80
N GLY A 209 36.55 12.78 -10.78
CA GLY A 209 37.44 13.67 -11.52
C GLY A 209 37.28 15.17 -11.23
N GLU A 210 36.07 15.61 -10.89
CA GLU A 210 35.83 17.01 -10.50
C GLU A 210 36.07 17.23 -8.99
N PRO A 211 36.53 18.42 -8.56
CA PRO A 211 36.80 18.70 -7.16
C PRO A 211 35.49 18.82 -6.34
N VAL A 212 35.14 17.73 -5.65
CA VAL A 212 33.99 17.68 -4.74
C VAL A 212 34.22 18.56 -3.50
N ASP A 213 33.18 19.24 -3.03
CA ASP A 213 33.23 20.01 -1.79
C ASP A 213 33.46 19.12 -0.55
N SER A 214 34.02 19.72 0.48
CA SER A 214 34.18 19.18 1.83
C SER A 214 32.87 18.75 2.51
N GLU A 215 31.72 19.27 2.07
CA GLU A 215 30.40 19.02 2.66
C GLU A 215 29.83 17.61 2.35
N PRO A 216 29.75 17.12 1.10
CA PRO A 216 29.45 15.71 0.80
C PRO A 216 30.31 14.72 1.60
N ALA A 217 31.62 14.97 1.72
CA ALA A 217 32.53 14.13 2.50
C ALA A 217 32.18 14.13 4.00
N ARG A 218 31.89 15.31 4.57
CA ARG A 218 31.46 15.49 5.97
C ARG A 218 30.15 14.77 6.24
N LEU A 219 29.15 14.97 5.39
CA LEU A 219 27.84 14.34 5.50
C LEU A 219 27.94 12.82 5.41
N LEU A 220 28.72 12.28 4.47
CA LEU A 220 28.92 10.84 4.33
C LEU A 220 29.55 10.25 5.60
N HIS A 221 30.68 10.80 6.05
CA HIS A 221 31.35 10.34 7.27
C HIS A 221 30.45 10.44 8.51
N GLN A 222 29.82 11.60 8.71
CA GLN A 222 28.97 11.85 9.87
C GLN A 222 27.74 10.93 9.86
N THR A 223 27.02 10.79 8.75
CA THR A 223 25.81 9.96 8.68
C THR A 223 26.09 8.51 9.05
N VAL A 224 27.23 7.97 8.61
CA VAL A 224 27.69 6.62 8.94
C VAL A 224 28.01 6.49 10.43
N ALA A 225 28.80 7.40 10.97
CA ALA A 225 29.18 7.41 12.38
C ALA A 225 27.95 7.57 13.30
N ASP A 226 27.08 8.52 13.00
CA ASP A 226 25.84 8.79 13.75
C ASP A 226 24.89 7.59 13.70
N THR A 227 24.78 6.89 12.56
CA THR A 227 24.02 5.65 12.41
C THR A 227 24.58 4.53 13.30
N LEU A 228 25.90 4.33 13.32
CA LEU A 228 26.57 3.34 14.17
C LEU A 228 26.35 3.62 15.67
N ASN A 229 26.51 4.88 16.09
CA ASN A 229 26.29 5.30 17.47
C ASN A 229 24.81 5.09 17.89
N ALA A 230 23.85 5.44 17.03
CA ALA A 230 22.42 5.27 17.27
C ALA A 230 22.04 3.81 17.55
N LEU A 231 22.54 2.89 16.72
CA LEU A 231 22.25 1.46 16.82
C LEU A 231 22.90 0.84 18.07
N GLN A 232 24.16 1.21 18.37
CA GLN A 232 24.86 0.76 19.58
C GLN A 232 24.16 1.23 20.88
N ALA A 233 23.57 2.42 20.85
CA ALA A 233 22.81 2.98 21.98
C ALA A 233 21.40 2.38 22.13
N TYR A 234 20.81 1.91 21.03
CA TYR A 234 19.49 1.28 21.02
C TYR A 234 19.51 -0.14 21.58
N ASP A 235 20.45 -0.98 21.12
CA ASP A 235 20.66 -2.33 21.62
C ASP A 235 22.17 -2.68 21.60
N PRO A 236 22.81 -2.93 22.76
CA PRO A 236 24.18 -3.41 22.84
C PRO A 236 24.44 -4.74 22.10
N GLY A 237 23.41 -5.54 21.83
CA GLY A 237 23.48 -6.74 20.99
C GLY A 237 23.90 -6.45 19.55
N THR A 238 23.54 -5.28 19.00
CA THR A 238 23.93 -4.83 17.65
C THR A 238 25.44 -4.71 17.46
N ARG A 239 26.25 -4.70 18.54
CA ARG A 239 27.72 -4.79 18.45
C ARG A 239 28.21 -6.03 17.69
N LYS A 240 27.42 -7.12 17.67
CA LYS A 240 27.71 -8.36 16.94
C LYS A 240 27.18 -8.39 15.51
N VAL A 241 26.49 -7.34 15.07
CA VAL A 241 25.86 -7.24 13.75
C VAL A 241 26.76 -6.42 12.83
N GLU A 242 27.01 -6.92 11.63
CA GLU A 242 27.66 -6.13 10.58
C GLU A 242 26.61 -5.28 9.86
N ILE A 243 26.93 -4.01 9.65
CA ILE A 243 25.98 -3.04 9.08
C ILE A 243 26.31 -2.86 7.59
N MET A 244 25.28 -2.85 6.76
CA MET A 244 25.39 -2.54 5.34
C MET A 244 24.78 -1.17 5.11
N HIS A 245 25.59 -0.16 4.83
CA HIS A 245 25.14 1.24 4.77
C HIS A 245 25.26 1.76 3.33
N ASP A 246 24.16 2.26 2.74
CA ASP A 246 24.07 2.53 1.29
C ASP A 246 25.25 3.32 0.70
N TYR A 247 25.72 4.37 1.38
CA TYR A 247 26.89 5.18 0.99
C TYR A 247 28.23 4.41 0.88
N LEU A 248 28.40 3.31 1.62
CA LEU A 248 29.68 2.58 1.73
C LEU A 248 29.60 1.17 1.12
N SER A 249 28.50 0.46 1.36
CA SER A 249 28.34 -0.95 1.04
C SER A 249 28.00 -1.23 -0.42
N THR A 250 27.54 -0.22 -1.16
CA THR A 250 27.12 -0.38 -2.55
C THR A 250 28.29 -0.09 -3.51
N PRO A 251 28.74 -1.06 -4.33
CA PRO A 251 29.93 -0.94 -5.18
C PRO A 251 29.76 -0.02 -6.41
N PHE A 252 29.43 1.26 -6.18
CA PHE A 252 29.36 2.31 -7.19
C PHE A 252 30.72 2.64 -7.83
N TRP A 253 31.83 2.36 -7.14
CA TRP A 253 33.21 2.59 -7.63
C TRP A 253 33.62 1.69 -8.78
N HIS A 254 32.92 0.57 -9.00
CA HIS A 254 33.21 -0.35 -10.10
C HIS A 254 32.01 -0.43 -11.07
N PRO A 255 32.08 0.18 -12.28
CA PRO A 255 30.94 0.29 -13.19
C PRO A 255 30.26 -1.05 -13.55
N HIS A 256 31.01 -2.15 -13.54
CA HIS A 256 30.48 -3.49 -13.78
C HIS A 256 29.75 -4.10 -12.57
N LEU A 257 30.10 -3.70 -11.34
CA LEU A 257 29.40 -4.13 -10.12
C LEU A 257 28.13 -3.30 -9.86
N ASN A 258 28.08 -2.05 -10.33
CA ASN A 258 26.88 -1.22 -10.19
C ASN A 258 25.62 -1.91 -10.80
N ARG A 259 25.73 -2.50 -12.00
CA ARG A 259 24.67 -3.33 -12.63
C ARG A 259 24.36 -4.65 -11.91
N PHE A 260 25.21 -5.04 -10.95
CA PHE A 260 25.04 -6.24 -10.13
C PHE A 260 24.27 -5.92 -8.84
N CYS A 261 24.40 -4.69 -8.30
CA CYS A 261 23.73 -4.21 -7.09
C CYS A 261 22.22 -4.45 -7.11
N ASP A 262 21.54 -4.12 -8.22
CA ASP A 262 20.09 -4.22 -8.32
C ASP A 262 19.59 -5.66 -8.18
N LYS A 263 20.27 -6.61 -8.84
CA LYS A 263 20.00 -8.06 -8.73
C LYS A 263 20.45 -8.61 -7.38
N TRP A 264 21.48 -8.03 -6.78
CA TRP A 264 22.03 -8.42 -5.49
C TRP A 264 21.07 -8.11 -4.34
N PHE A 265 20.54 -6.87 -4.25
CA PHE A 265 19.51 -6.52 -3.28
C PHE A 265 18.24 -7.37 -3.44
N GLN A 266 17.90 -7.82 -4.66
CA GLN A 266 16.82 -8.78 -4.87
C GLN A 266 17.16 -10.17 -4.31
N SER A 267 18.42 -10.64 -4.46
CA SER A 267 18.84 -11.96 -4.00
C SER A 267 18.90 -12.12 -2.46
N MET A 268 19.25 -11.07 -1.72
CA MET A 268 19.28 -11.10 -0.24
C MET A 268 17.89 -11.08 0.41
N LYS A 269 16.84 -10.82 -0.37
CA LYS A 269 15.45 -10.71 0.09
C LYS A 269 14.62 -11.96 -0.23
N ALA A 270 15.27 -13.03 -0.72
CA ALA A 270 14.62 -14.32 -0.90
C ALA A 270 14.35 -14.97 0.47
N PRO A 271 13.13 -15.46 0.77
CA PRO A 271 12.78 -16.02 2.09
C PRO A 271 13.43 -17.38 2.41
N ALA A 272 14.49 -17.75 1.68
CA ALA A 272 15.24 -18.99 1.82
C ALA A 272 16.76 -18.77 2.02
N SER A 273 17.28 -17.54 1.94
CA SER A 273 18.67 -17.24 2.34
C SER A 273 18.76 -17.14 3.86
N THR A 274 19.71 -17.84 4.47
CA THR A 274 19.88 -17.99 5.93
C THR A 274 20.27 -16.71 6.69
N ILE A 275 20.53 -15.60 5.99
CA ILE A 275 20.94 -14.33 6.59
C ILE A 275 19.71 -13.63 7.20
N PRO A 276 19.65 -13.39 8.53
CA PRO A 276 18.56 -12.65 9.14
C PRO A 276 18.78 -11.14 8.94
N VAL A 277 18.58 -10.66 7.71
CA VAL A 277 18.70 -9.24 7.36
C VAL A 277 17.63 -8.43 8.10
N TRP A 278 18.06 -7.64 9.07
CA TRP A 278 17.23 -6.55 9.60
C TRP A 278 17.36 -5.35 8.64
N LEU A 279 16.33 -4.51 8.57
CA LEU A 279 16.33 -3.29 7.77
C LEU A 279 16.12 -2.08 8.68
N ALA A 280 16.91 -1.02 8.50
CA ALA A 280 16.71 0.27 9.16
C ALA A 280 16.58 1.38 8.13
N PHE A 281 15.63 2.28 8.33
CA PHE A 281 15.52 3.50 7.51
C PHE A 281 16.14 4.68 8.21
N HIS A 282 17.08 5.35 7.54
CA HIS A 282 17.61 6.61 8.04
C HIS A 282 16.82 7.77 7.41
N TRP A 283 15.87 8.32 8.15
CA TRP A 283 15.08 9.51 7.78
C TRP A 283 15.83 10.78 8.19
N HIS A 284 16.86 11.13 7.42
CA HIS A 284 17.77 12.26 7.67
C HIS A 284 17.09 13.66 7.67
N ASP A 285 15.84 13.71 7.21
CA ASP A 285 14.97 14.87 7.13
C ASP A 285 13.87 14.89 8.22
N VAL A 286 13.54 13.75 8.85
CA VAL A 286 12.53 13.65 9.91
C VAL A 286 13.15 13.59 11.30
N SER A 287 12.91 14.60 12.13
CA SER A 287 13.38 14.66 13.51
C SER A 287 12.70 13.64 14.44
N SER A 288 13.43 13.14 15.43
CA SER A 288 12.96 12.29 16.53
C SER A 288 11.69 12.85 17.17
N ALA A 289 11.68 14.15 17.50
CA ALA A 289 10.54 14.86 18.05
C ALA A 289 9.29 14.84 17.14
N SER A 290 9.46 14.66 15.83
CA SER A 290 8.32 14.48 14.90
C SER A 290 7.78 13.05 14.91
N LEU A 291 8.62 12.04 15.20
CA LEU A 291 8.19 10.65 15.38
C LEU A 291 7.51 10.45 16.74
N VAL A 292 8.10 11.00 17.81
CA VAL A 292 7.50 11.08 19.15
C VAL A 292 6.15 11.80 19.11
N GLY A 293 6.06 12.87 18.31
CA GLY A 293 4.84 13.63 18.08
C GLY A 293 3.68 12.84 17.43
N LEU A 294 3.93 11.67 16.84
CA LEU A 294 2.85 10.82 16.31
C LEU A 294 2.04 10.11 17.41
N TYR A 295 2.62 9.86 18.58
CA TYR A 295 1.93 9.14 19.66
C TYR A 295 1.77 9.96 20.94
N GLU A 296 2.66 10.91 21.26
CA GLU A 296 2.53 11.73 22.46
C GLU A 296 1.56 12.91 22.28
N ASP A 297 1.75 13.72 21.23
CA ASP A 297 1.12 15.04 21.10
C ASP A 297 -0.43 14.95 21.12
N THR A 298 -1.12 15.82 21.85
CA THR A 298 -2.58 15.72 22.04
C THR A 298 -3.37 16.54 21.04
N SER A 299 -2.75 17.51 20.36
CA SER A 299 -3.40 18.36 19.35
C SER A 299 -3.51 17.65 17.98
N PRO A 300 -4.72 17.49 17.39
CA PRO A 300 -4.88 16.98 16.03
C PRO A 300 -4.11 17.80 15.00
N GLN A 301 -3.98 19.12 15.20
CA GLN A 301 -3.27 20.03 14.29
C GLN A 301 -1.76 19.80 14.31
N ARG A 302 -1.18 19.48 15.48
CA ARG A 302 0.24 19.12 15.59
C ARG A 302 0.49 17.70 15.06
N PHE A 303 -0.40 16.76 15.37
CA PHE A 303 -0.37 15.41 14.79
C PHE A 303 -0.38 15.45 13.25
N ILE A 304 -1.26 16.25 12.62
CA ILE A 304 -1.22 16.50 11.17
C ILE A 304 0.16 17.00 10.75
N LYS A 305 0.73 18.01 11.43
CA LYS A 305 2.04 18.58 11.08
C LYS A 305 3.18 17.55 11.17
N HIS A 306 3.13 16.63 12.11
CA HIS A 306 4.11 15.54 12.25
C HIS A 306 3.91 14.45 11.19
N LEU A 307 2.66 14.06 10.92
CA LEU A 307 2.27 13.12 9.86
C LEU A 307 2.66 13.64 8.46
N SER A 308 2.41 14.92 8.17
CA SER A 308 2.81 15.60 6.94
C SER A 308 4.30 15.48 6.69
N LYS A 309 5.16 15.81 7.67
CA LYS A 309 6.62 15.70 7.54
C LYS A 309 7.10 14.31 7.12
N ILE A 310 6.46 13.25 7.61
CA ILE A 310 6.85 11.86 7.27
C ILE A 310 6.45 11.55 5.83
N LEU A 311 5.23 11.92 5.42
CA LEU A 311 4.74 11.73 4.05
C LEU A 311 5.42 12.65 3.02
N GLU A 312 5.98 13.76 3.49
CA GLU A 312 6.75 14.72 2.70
C GLU A 312 8.26 14.37 2.66
N SER A 313 8.72 13.40 3.46
CA SER A 313 10.12 12.97 3.50
C SER A 313 10.61 12.39 2.17
N SER A 314 11.89 12.61 1.89
CA SER A 314 12.62 12.07 0.75
C SER A 314 12.54 10.54 0.70
N TRP A 315 12.71 9.87 1.85
CA TRP A 315 12.56 8.42 1.96
C TRP A 315 11.14 7.95 1.58
N PHE A 316 10.08 8.60 2.09
CA PHE A 316 8.71 8.18 1.77
C PHE A 316 8.33 8.48 0.31
N ARG A 317 9.06 9.34 -0.38
CA ARG A 317 8.95 9.63 -1.81
C ARG A 317 9.85 8.75 -2.70
N SER A 318 10.70 7.90 -2.13
CA SER A 318 11.63 7.04 -2.88
C SER A 318 11.02 5.66 -3.14
N LEU A 319 11.03 5.24 -4.42
CA LEU A 319 10.50 3.93 -4.83
C LEU A 319 11.38 2.76 -4.34
N PRO A 320 12.72 2.75 -4.53
CA PRO A 320 13.58 1.71 -3.97
C PRO A 320 13.39 1.54 -2.45
N ALA A 321 13.29 2.65 -1.72
CA ALA A 321 13.08 2.66 -0.28
C ALA A 321 11.76 1.98 0.15
N ARG A 322 10.64 2.27 -0.54
CA ARG A 322 9.36 1.57 -0.33
C ARG A 322 9.45 0.08 -0.70
N PHE A 323 10.17 -0.26 -1.76
CA PHE A 323 10.36 -1.64 -2.20
C PHE A 323 11.17 -2.46 -1.19
N ASP A 324 12.25 -1.90 -0.62
CA ASP A 324 12.99 -2.48 0.52
C ASP A 324 12.06 -2.79 1.70
N TYR A 325 11.21 -1.83 2.08
CA TYR A 325 10.23 -2.02 3.15
C TYR A 325 9.25 -3.13 2.84
N CYS A 326 8.66 -3.12 1.64
CA CYS A 326 7.69 -4.12 1.22
C CYS A 326 8.24 -5.54 1.35
N GLN A 327 9.54 -5.74 1.19
CA GLN A 327 10.16 -7.07 1.20
C GLN A 327 10.61 -7.54 2.60
N THR A 328 10.54 -6.70 3.65
CA THR A 328 11.16 -6.99 4.95
C THR A 328 10.19 -6.97 6.14
N SER A 329 10.28 -7.96 7.04
CA SER A 329 9.39 -8.13 8.19
C SER A 329 9.90 -7.52 9.50
N ARG A 330 11.21 -7.26 9.63
CA ARG A 330 11.86 -6.65 10.81
C ARG A 330 12.49 -5.31 10.41
N VAL A 331 11.88 -4.22 10.89
CA VAL A 331 12.22 -2.86 10.43
C VAL A 331 12.41 -1.91 11.62
N LEU A 332 13.51 -1.15 11.57
CA LEU A 332 13.84 -0.04 12.45
C LEU A 332 13.72 1.29 11.69
N VAL A 333 13.53 2.39 12.42
CA VAL A 333 13.57 3.76 11.89
C VAL A 333 14.56 4.57 12.71
N ILE A 334 15.58 5.12 12.05
CA ILE A 334 16.58 6.04 12.59
C ILE A 334 16.18 7.44 12.13
N SER A 335 15.85 8.32 13.08
CA SER A 335 15.52 9.71 12.79
C SER A 335 16.77 10.57 12.58
N LYS A 336 16.60 11.76 11.99
CA LYS A 336 17.61 12.82 11.86
C LYS A 336 18.42 13.14 13.12
N ASP A 337 17.88 12.94 14.31
CA ASP A 337 18.55 13.21 15.60
C ASP A 337 19.19 11.93 16.21
N PRO A 338 19.84 11.08 15.39
CA PRO A 338 20.21 9.68 15.69
C PRO A 338 19.40 8.83 16.70
N VAL A 339 18.07 9.01 16.79
CA VAL A 339 17.21 8.16 17.64
C VAL A 339 16.61 7.00 16.83
N VAL A 340 16.75 5.78 17.36
CA VAL A 340 16.20 4.55 16.77
C VAL A 340 14.84 4.20 17.37
N PHE A 341 13.89 3.82 16.51
CA PHE A 341 12.54 3.39 16.84
C PHE A 341 12.24 2.04 16.19
N HIS A 342 11.49 1.17 16.86
CA HIS A 342 10.96 -0.04 16.21
C HIS A 342 9.75 0.31 15.33
N ALA A 343 9.80 -0.01 14.04
CA ALA A 343 8.84 0.51 13.06
C ALA A 343 7.39 0.07 13.37
N SER A 344 7.17 -1.19 13.76
CA SER A 344 5.83 -1.66 14.12
C SER A 344 5.25 -0.96 15.37
N SER A 345 6.09 -0.52 16.31
CA SER A 345 5.67 0.25 17.48
C SER A 345 5.28 1.67 17.09
N LEU A 346 6.05 2.30 16.20
CA LEU A 346 5.75 3.62 15.64
C LEU A 346 4.43 3.60 14.84
N PHE A 347 4.24 2.59 13.98
CA PHE A 347 3.06 2.50 13.11
C PHE A 347 1.81 2.01 13.86
N LYS A 348 1.97 1.18 14.91
CA LYS A 348 0.88 0.90 15.86
C LYS A 348 0.51 2.15 16.65
N GLY A 349 1.47 2.88 17.19
CA GLY A 349 1.22 4.15 17.90
C GLY A 349 0.50 5.17 17.01
N LEU A 350 0.93 5.31 15.76
CA LEU A 350 0.25 6.08 14.72
C LEU A 350 -1.18 5.59 14.47
N HIS A 351 -1.41 4.29 14.32
CA HIS A 351 -2.74 3.71 14.13
C HIS A 351 -3.64 4.02 15.33
N ASP A 352 -3.19 3.73 16.56
CA ASP A 352 -3.95 3.94 17.80
C ASP A 352 -4.19 5.43 18.08
N LYS A 353 -3.27 6.32 17.69
CA LYS A 353 -3.46 7.77 17.79
C LYS A 353 -4.44 8.30 16.73
N THR A 354 -4.31 7.85 15.48
CA THR A 354 -5.27 8.11 14.41
C THR A 354 -6.67 7.67 14.84
N ARG A 355 -6.78 6.43 15.35
CA ARG A 355 -7.97 5.84 15.97
C ARG A 355 -8.51 6.72 17.09
N SER A 356 -7.66 7.29 17.95
CA SER A 356 -8.08 8.21 19.03
C SER A 356 -8.65 9.55 18.52
N TYR A 357 -8.18 10.11 17.41
CA TYR A 357 -8.74 11.36 16.86
C TYR A 357 -10.08 11.12 16.14
N LEU A 358 -10.15 10.03 15.38
CA LEU A 358 -11.34 9.63 14.64
C LEU A 358 -12.46 9.13 15.56
N TYR A 359 -12.11 8.43 16.64
CA TYR A 359 -13.07 7.66 17.45
C TYR A 359 -12.97 7.97 18.97
N GLY A 360 -12.21 8.99 19.36
CA GLY A 360 -12.09 9.43 20.76
C GLY A 360 -13.43 9.86 21.39
N PRO A 361 -13.49 9.90 22.73
CA PRO A 361 -14.74 10.02 23.48
C PRO A 361 -15.54 11.28 23.12
N PRO A 362 -16.89 11.22 23.15
CA PRO A 362 -17.78 12.28 22.69
C PRO A 362 -17.87 13.50 23.63
N THR A 363 -16.95 13.64 24.60
CA THR A 363 -17.03 14.63 25.70
C THR A 363 -16.53 16.03 25.32
N SER A 364 -15.88 16.20 24.17
CA SER A 364 -15.50 17.52 23.64
C SER A 364 -16.62 18.11 22.78
N SER A 365 -17.11 19.32 23.13
CA SER A 365 -18.17 20.02 22.41
C SER A 365 -17.93 20.08 20.89
N PRO A 366 -18.94 19.83 20.03
CA PRO A 366 -18.81 19.97 18.58
C PRO A 366 -18.31 21.34 18.12
N SER A 367 -18.53 22.40 18.92
CA SER A 367 -18.13 23.77 18.60
C SER A 367 -16.63 24.07 18.67
N SER A 368 -15.81 23.20 19.28
CA SER A 368 -14.34 23.40 19.36
C SER A 368 -13.53 22.53 18.39
N MET A 369 -14.18 21.65 17.61
CA MET A 369 -13.45 20.80 16.66
C MET A 369 -13.00 21.57 15.41
N PRO A 370 -11.76 21.37 14.93
CA PRO A 370 -11.29 21.99 13.69
C PRO A 370 -12.12 21.54 12.48
N GLY A 371 -12.29 22.44 11.51
CA GLY A 371 -13.21 22.28 10.38
C GLY A 371 -13.10 20.94 9.64
N LYS A 372 -14.27 20.39 9.25
CA LYS A 372 -14.49 19.02 8.78
C LYS A 372 -13.44 18.49 7.78
N SER A 373 -13.00 19.31 6.82
CA SER A 373 -12.00 18.94 5.82
C SER A 373 -10.67 18.44 6.38
N LYS A 374 -10.28 18.90 7.58
CA LYS A 374 -9.04 18.48 8.26
C LYS A 374 -9.10 17.06 8.83
N TYR A 375 -10.29 16.49 9.00
CA TYR A 375 -10.44 15.09 9.42
C TYR A 375 -10.40 14.13 8.22
N THR A 376 -10.94 14.51 7.06
CA THR A 376 -10.70 13.75 5.81
C THR A 376 -9.20 13.68 5.53
N SER A 377 -8.47 14.80 5.64
CA SER A 377 -7.02 14.80 5.38
C SER A 377 -6.24 13.98 6.42
N ILE A 378 -6.56 14.05 7.73
CA ILE A 378 -5.99 13.11 8.73
C ILE A 378 -6.17 11.67 8.24
N TYR A 379 -7.36 11.29 7.80
CA TYR A 379 -7.63 9.91 7.41
C TYR A 379 -6.92 9.49 6.12
N GLN A 380 -6.94 10.31 5.08
CA GLN A 380 -6.27 10.02 3.82
C GLN A 380 -4.75 9.92 4.00
N LEU A 381 -4.15 10.82 4.79
CA LEU A 381 -2.72 10.82 5.10
C LEU A 381 -2.32 9.63 5.99
N SER A 382 -3.11 9.32 7.03
CA SER A 382 -2.83 8.17 7.90
C SER A 382 -3.11 6.83 7.23
N ASN A 383 -4.10 6.70 6.34
CA ASN A 383 -4.26 5.53 5.50
C ASN A 383 -3.07 5.35 4.56
N ARG A 384 -2.62 6.40 3.86
CA ARG A 384 -1.40 6.35 3.03
C ARG A 384 -0.21 5.86 3.85
N LEU A 385 -0.03 6.36 5.08
CA LEU A 385 1.08 5.91 5.91
C LEU A 385 0.89 4.45 6.40
N ILE A 386 -0.25 4.10 6.98
CA ILE A 386 -0.50 2.79 7.62
C ILE A 386 -0.62 1.64 6.60
N PHE A 387 -1.13 1.89 5.39
CA PHE A 387 -1.31 0.84 4.37
C PHE A 387 -0.10 0.68 3.45
N ASN A 388 0.56 1.76 3.03
CA ASN A 388 1.83 1.66 2.31
C ASN A 388 2.95 1.09 3.21
N LEU A 389 2.73 1.05 4.54
CA LEU A 389 3.62 0.42 5.53
C LEU A 389 3.11 -0.94 6.04
N GLN A 390 2.63 -1.79 5.12
CA GLN A 390 2.58 -3.24 5.32
C GLN A 390 3.64 -3.94 4.44
N SER A 391 4.19 -5.07 4.88
CA SER A 391 5.14 -5.83 4.06
C SER A 391 4.45 -6.93 3.26
N TRP A 392 4.90 -7.16 2.03
CA TRP A 392 4.54 -8.27 1.15
C TRP A 392 4.69 -9.61 1.87
N GLY A 393 5.81 -9.82 2.57
CA GLY A 393 6.07 -11.03 3.35
C GLY A 393 5.16 -11.24 4.56
N THR A 394 4.46 -10.20 5.04
CA THR A 394 3.43 -10.30 6.09
C THR A 394 2.00 -10.44 5.56
N LEU A 395 1.76 -10.27 4.26
CA LEU A 395 0.44 -10.54 3.70
C LEU A 395 0.16 -12.05 3.67
N PRO A 396 -1.08 -12.49 3.96
CA PRO A 396 -1.48 -13.87 3.73
C PRO A 396 -1.23 -14.27 2.28
N SER A 397 -0.78 -15.50 2.03
CA SER A 397 -0.46 -15.97 0.66
C SER A 397 -1.63 -15.84 -0.33
N HIS A 398 -2.87 -15.91 0.15
CA HIS A 398 -4.07 -15.70 -0.66
C HIS A 398 -4.33 -14.24 -1.04
N CYS A 399 -3.62 -13.27 -0.45
CA CYS A 399 -3.67 -11.84 -0.77
C CYS A 399 -2.56 -11.39 -1.74
N LEU A 400 -1.54 -12.22 -2.00
CA LEU A 400 -0.43 -11.90 -2.90
C LEU A 400 -0.94 -11.83 -4.35
N SER A 401 -0.90 -10.63 -4.93
CA SER A 401 -1.68 -10.27 -6.10
C SER A 401 -1.24 -8.93 -6.70
N ILE A 402 -1.55 -8.66 -7.97
CA ILE A 402 -1.12 -7.42 -8.64
C ILE A 402 -1.65 -6.17 -7.95
N HIS A 403 -2.89 -6.21 -7.43
CA HIS A 403 -3.47 -5.06 -6.73
C HIS A 403 -2.88 -4.86 -5.33
N ALA A 404 -2.45 -5.93 -4.65
CA ALA A 404 -1.73 -5.79 -3.39
C ALA A 404 -0.35 -5.15 -3.65
N ALA A 405 0.36 -5.58 -4.70
CA ALA A 405 1.64 -5.00 -5.08
C ALA A 405 1.50 -3.50 -5.43
N LEU A 406 0.51 -3.15 -6.26
CA LEU A 406 0.16 -1.76 -6.59
C LEU A 406 -0.29 -0.92 -5.39
N HIS A 407 -0.90 -1.54 -4.38
CA HIS A 407 -1.35 -0.83 -3.18
C HIS A 407 -0.21 -0.58 -2.18
N LEU A 408 0.72 -1.52 -2.03
CA LEU A 408 1.86 -1.40 -1.12
C LEU A 408 2.93 -0.44 -1.66
N ILE A 409 3.32 -0.62 -2.93
CA ILE A 409 4.23 0.33 -3.60
C ILE A 409 3.52 1.69 -3.74
N GLY A 410 2.26 1.67 -4.18
CA GLY A 410 1.50 2.87 -4.51
C GLY A 410 1.93 3.48 -5.84
N TYR A 411 1.61 4.75 -6.06
CA TYR A 411 2.11 5.53 -7.18
C TYR A 411 2.26 6.98 -6.73
N GLU A 412 3.47 7.54 -6.86
CA GLU A 412 3.72 8.97 -6.63
C GLU A 412 4.12 9.64 -7.95
N SER A 413 3.70 10.90 -8.12
CA SER A 413 4.05 11.70 -9.29
C SER A 413 5.54 12.04 -9.30
N GLY A 414 6.30 11.41 -10.20
CA GLY A 414 7.74 11.67 -10.40
C GLY A 414 8.60 10.42 -10.51
N TRP A 415 8.09 9.23 -10.17
CA TRP A 415 8.83 7.97 -10.35
C TRP A 415 8.97 7.58 -11.82
N GLU A 416 10.07 6.93 -12.19
CA GLU A 416 10.15 6.34 -13.52
C GLU A 416 9.22 5.12 -13.61
N ARG A 417 8.35 5.12 -14.63
CA ARG A 417 7.38 4.04 -14.84
C ARG A 417 8.03 2.68 -15.07
N ALA A 418 9.24 2.65 -15.65
CA ALA A 418 10.02 1.42 -15.83
C ALA A 418 10.43 0.80 -14.49
N GLU A 419 10.90 1.61 -13.52
CA GLU A 419 11.22 1.14 -12.17
C GLU A 419 9.98 0.65 -11.43
N HIS A 420 8.85 1.37 -11.51
CA HIS A 420 7.61 0.94 -10.86
C HIS A 420 7.14 -0.42 -11.41
N ILE A 421 7.18 -0.60 -12.73
CA ILE A 421 6.87 -1.88 -13.38
C ILE A 421 7.90 -2.96 -12.98
N ARG A 422 9.19 -2.63 -12.88
CA ARG A 422 10.24 -3.56 -12.42
C ARG A 422 9.94 -4.07 -11.00
N ALA A 423 9.64 -3.16 -10.07
CA ALA A 423 9.28 -3.48 -8.69
C ALA A 423 8.02 -4.37 -8.60
N LEU A 424 7.01 -4.12 -9.45
CA LEU A 424 5.84 -5.00 -9.56
C LEU A 424 6.24 -6.40 -10.05
N TYR A 425 7.03 -6.52 -11.12
CA TYR A 425 7.52 -7.82 -11.62
C TYR A 425 8.25 -8.61 -10.54
N ASP A 426 9.08 -7.95 -9.74
CA ASP A 426 9.88 -8.60 -8.70
C ASP A 426 9.06 -8.99 -7.46
N LEU A 427 8.03 -8.22 -7.07
CA LEU A 427 7.05 -8.68 -6.08
C LEU A 427 6.25 -9.88 -6.58
N MET A 428 5.86 -9.90 -7.87
CA MET A 428 5.10 -11.00 -8.48
C MET A 428 5.96 -12.22 -8.85
N GLY A 429 7.30 -12.14 -8.75
CA GLY A 429 8.21 -13.23 -9.13
C GLY A 429 8.33 -13.47 -10.65
N LEU A 430 7.97 -12.48 -11.48
CA LEU A 430 7.86 -12.60 -12.95
C LEU A 430 9.20 -12.52 -13.72
N GLY A 431 10.33 -12.59 -13.03
CA GLY A 431 11.66 -12.62 -13.63
C GLY A 431 12.20 -11.27 -14.11
N ALA A 432 13.48 -11.27 -14.51
CA ALA A 432 14.27 -10.04 -14.61
C ALA A 432 14.16 -9.27 -15.95
N LYS A 433 13.61 -9.86 -17.02
CA LYS A 433 13.64 -9.29 -18.38
C LYS A 433 12.31 -8.67 -18.77
N LEU A 434 12.15 -7.38 -18.44
CA LEU A 434 11.05 -6.57 -18.95
C LEU A 434 11.09 -6.49 -20.50
N PRO A 435 9.95 -6.60 -21.20
CA PRO A 435 9.85 -6.22 -22.61
C PRO A 435 10.17 -4.73 -22.82
N ASN A 436 10.65 -4.36 -24.01
CA ASN A 436 10.81 -2.95 -24.38
C ASN A 436 9.47 -2.27 -24.69
N ASP A 437 8.45 -3.03 -25.11
CA ASP A 437 7.08 -2.53 -25.30
C ASP A 437 6.37 -2.39 -23.93
N ARG A 438 5.94 -1.16 -23.63
CA ARG A 438 5.19 -0.79 -22.42
C ARG A 438 3.85 -1.51 -22.31
N PHE A 439 3.19 -1.80 -23.44
CA PHE A 439 1.98 -2.61 -23.43
C PHE A 439 2.31 -4.04 -22.97
N LEU A 440 3.31 -4.71 -23.58
CA LEU A 440 3.71 -6.06 -23.20
C LEU A 440 4.15 -6.16 -21.72
N GLN A 441 4.83 -5.14 -21.21
CA GLN A 441 5.17 -5.05 -19.78
C GLN A 441 3.93 -5.21 -18.88
N VAL A 442 2.89 -4.42 -19.11
CA VAL A 442 1.64 -4.49 -18.30
C VAL A 442 0.76 -5.67 -18.69
N TYR A 443 0.80 -6.10 -19.96
CA TYR A 443 0.04 -7.24 -20.46
C TYR A 443 0.40 -8.53 -19.72
N ARG A 444 1.69 -8.87 -19.62
CA ARG A 444 2.15 -10.06 -18.89
C ARG A 444 1.76 -10.05 -17.41
N LEU A 445 1.87 -8.89 -16.75
CA LEU A 445 1.38 -8.67 -15.39
C LEU A 445 -0.14 -8.94 -15.27
N ALA A 446 -0.93 -8.47 -16.24
CA ALA A 446 -2.36 -8.70 -16.29
C ALA A 446 -2.72 -10.17 -16.58
N ILE A 447 -2.04 -10.82 -17.52
CA ILE A 447 -2.23 -12.25 -17.84
C ILE A 447 -1.95 -13.11 -16.60
N TRP A 448 -0.79 -12.97 -15.96
CA TRP A 448 -0.46 -13.70 -14.73
C TRP A 448 -1.54 -13.52 -13.64
N ALA A 449 -2.01 -12.29 -13.43
CA ALA A 449 -3.03 -12.02 -12.43
C ALA A 449 -4.36 -12.70 -12.76
N LEU A 450 -4.77 -12.68 -14.03
CA LEU A 450 -6.00 -13.32 -14.51
C LEU A 450 -5.89 -14.85 -14.53
N GLU A 451 -4.70 -15.41 -14.78
CA GLU A 451 -4.41 -16.83 -14.65
C GLU A 451 -4.56 -17.30 -13.19
N MET A 452 -4.03 -16.53 -12.24
CA MET A 452 -4.21 -16.70 -10.80
C MET A 452 -5.63 -16.32 -10.30
N GLY A 453 -6.51 -15.88 -11.21
CA GLY A 453 -7.92 -15.58 -10.92
C GLY A 453 -8.17 -14.23 -10.26
N ASP A 454 -7.18 -13.34 -10.13
CA ASP A 454 -7.35 -11.97 -9.66
C ASP A 454 -8.00 -11.11 -10.77
N PRO A 455 -9.23 -10.59 -10.58
CA PRO A 455 -9.91 -9.76 -11.57
C PRO A 455 -9.39 -8.32 -11.61
N SER A 456 -8.42 -7.95 -10.78
CA SER A 456 -7.95 -6.57 -10.65
C SER A 456 -7.55 -5.86 -11.97
N PRO A 457 -6.91 -6.52 -12.97
CA PRO A 457 -6.67 -5.89 -14.27
C PRO A 457 -7.95 -5.44 -15.02
N LEU A 458 -9.10 -6.04 -14.71
CA LEU A 458 -10.42 -5.68 -15.25
C LEU A 458 -11.10 -4.54 -14.48
N LEU A 459 -10.47 -4.03 -13.41
CA LEU A 459 -11.01 -3.06 -12.45
C LEU A 459 -10.18 -1.77 -12.32
N MET A 460 -9.00 -1.73 -12.95
CA MET A 460 -8.18 -0.52 -13.06
C MET A 460 -8.87 0.53 -13.96
N ILE A 461 -8.67 1.81 -13.67
CA ILE A 461 -9.25 2.91 -14.45
C ILE A 461 -8.17 3.46 -15.41
N PRO A 462 -8.45 3.64 -16.71
CA PRO A 462 -7.52 4.29 -17.63
C PRO A 462 -7.27 5.76 -17.25
N MET A 463 -6.00 6.15 -17.15
CA MET A 463 -5.61 7.56 -17.06
C MET A 463 -5.76 8.26 -18.41
N GLY A 464 -6.28 9.49 -18.38
CA GLY A 464 -6.46 10.34 -19.57
C GLY A 464 -7.30 9.71 -20.68
N ALA A 465 -6.97 10.06 -21.93
CA ALA A 465 -7.51 9.47 -23.15
C ALA A 465 -6.62 8.32 -23.66
N THR A 466 -6.40 7.31 -22.81
CA THR A 466 -5.67 6.10 -23.24
C THR A 466 -6.55 5.27 -24.18
N GLU A 467 -6.23 5.30 -25.46
CA GLU A 467 -6.85 4.44 -26.47
C GLU A 467 -6.61 2.95 -26.18
N PRO A 468 -7.59 2.07 -26.44
CA PRO A 468 -7.41 0.62 -26.29
C PRO A 468 -6.37 0.09 -27.28
N ASP A 469 -5.40 -0.66 -26.79
CA ASP A 469 -4.51 -1.43 -27.67
C ASP A 469 -5.33 -2.54 -28.35
N PRO A 470 -5.29 -2.70 -29.69
CA PRO A 470 -6.07 -3.70 -30.41
C PRO A 470 -5.72 -5.14 -30.04
N ARG A 471 -4.53 -5.40 -29.46
CA ARG A 471 -4.11 -6.71 -28.96
C ARG A 471 -4.87 -7.13 -27.69
N ALA A 472 -5.33 -6.17 -26.89
CA ALA A 472 -6.14 -6.42 -25.71
C ALA A 472 -7.10 -5.27 -25.38
N PRO A 473 -8.22 -5.10 -26.10
CA PRO A 473 -9.16 -3.99 -25.89
C PRO A 473 -9.86 -3.98 -24.51
N TRP A 474 -9.68 -5.03 -23.72
CA TRP A 474 -10.10 -5.16 -22.32
C TRP A 474 -9.10 -4.54 -21.32
N LEU A 475 -7.81 -4.43 -21.67
CA LEU A 475 -6.76 -3.89 -20.81
C LEU A 475 -6.63 -2.38 -21.07
N ARG A 476 -7.19 -1.55 -20.17
CA ARG A 476 -7.25 -0.08 -20.38
C ARG A 476 -6.21 0.73 -19.62
N ALA A 477 -5.68 0.22 -18.50
CA ALA A 477 -4.72 0.92 -17.65
C ALA A 477 -3.24 0.54 -17.95
N TYR A 478 -2.91 0.18 -19.20
CA TYR A 478 -1.53 -0.18 -19.57
C TYR A 478 -0.60 1.03 -19.71
N SER A 479 -1.16 2.24 -19.86
CA SER A 479 -0.42 3.50 -19.91
C SER A 479 0.09 3.91 -18.52
N GLU A 480 -0.77 3.83 -17.50
CA GLU A 480 -0.50 4.11 -16.09
C GLU A 480 -1.31 3.17 -15.19
N LEU A 481 -0.60 2.41 -14.35
CA LEU A 481 -1.20 1.48 -13.40
C LEU A 481 -1.67 2.22 -12.14
N THR A 482 -2.97 2.48 -12.04
CA THR A 482 -3.59 3.11 -10.86
C THR A 482 -4.47 2.12 -10.08
N TRP A 483 -4.47 2.23 -8.76
CA TRP A 483 -5.31 1.41 -7.88
C TRP A 483 -5.87 2.19 -6.70
N ASP A 484 -7.19 2.15 -6.52
CA ASP A 484 -7.93 2.96 -5.56
C ASP A 484 -8.99 2.19 -4.75
N LEU A 485 -9.05 0.85 -4.88
CA LEU A 485 -9.99 0.01 -4.12
C LEU A 485 -9.41 -0.51 -2.79
N GLY A 486 -8.11 -0.32 -2.56
CA GLY A 486 -7.37 -0.83 -1.40
C GLY A 486 -6.99 -2.31 -1.49
N LEU A 487 -6.44 -2.88 -0.43
CA LEU A 487 -6.18 -4.34 -0.33
C LEU A 487 -7.46 -5.15 -0.45
N CYS A 488 -7.39 -6.32 -1.09
CA CYS A 488 -8.43 -7.32 -0.95
C CYS A 488 -8.38 -7.95 0.45
N GLN A 489 -9.55 -8.05 1.08
CA GLN A 489 -9.74 -8.60 2.42
C GLN A 489 -10.28 -10.04 2.37
N SER A 490 -10.73 -10.48 1.20
CA SER A 490 -11.13 -11.86 0.94
C SER A 490 -10.98 -12.18 -0.55
N LEU A 491 -9.85 -12.78 -0.91
CA LEU A 491 -9.78 -13.47 -2.19
C LEU A 491 -10.46 -14.83 -2.06
N SER A 492 -11.69 -14.93 -2.58
CA SER A 492 -12.22 -16.21 -3.06
C SER A 492 -11.18 -16.91 -3.93
N ARG A 493 -11.01 -18.23 -3.76
CA ARG A 493 -10.25 -19.08 -4.70
C ARG A 493 -11.08 -19.26 -5.97
N ALA A 494 -11.19 -18.19 -6.75
CA ALA A 494 -11.81 -18.22 -8.07
C ALA A 494 -10.94 -19.09 -8.99
N PRO A 495 -11.53 -19.97 -9.82
CA PRO A 495 -10.79 -20.61 -10.89
C PRO A 495 -10.28 -19.52 -11.86
N SER A 496 -9.14 -19.80 -12.50
CA SER A 496 -8.50 -18.95 -13.50
C SER A 496 -9.52 -18.24 -14.39
N ILE A 497 -9.34 -16.93 -14.63
CA ILE A 497 -10.23 -16.15 -15.49
C ILE A 497 -9.94 -16.46 -16.96
N ILE A 498 -8.70 -16.83 -17.30
CA ILE A 498 -8.30 -17.25 -18.64
C ILE A 498 -8.61 -18.75 -18.80
N ARG A 499 -9.47 -19.10 -19.76
CA ARG A 499 -9.84 -20.49 -20.09
C ARG A 499 -10.06 -20.64 -21.58
N ASP A 500 -9.49 -21.69 -22.16
CA ASP A 500 -9.61 -22.00 -23.59
C ASP A 500 -9.17 -20.82 -24.48
N GLY A 501 -8.09 -20.12 -24.10
CA GLY A 501 -7.58 -18.93 -24.79
C GLY A 501 -8.47 -17.67 -24.70
N ASN A 502 -9.48 -17.64 -23.84
CA ASN A 502 -10.44 -16.53 -23.73
C ASN A 502 -10.67 -16.10 -22.27
N LEU A 503 -11.12 -14.86 -22.07
CA LEU A 503 -11.43 -14.28 -20.77
C LEU A 503 -12.84 -14.67 -20.29
N LYS A 504 -12.92 -15.70 -19.47
CA LYS A 504 -14.17 -16.34 -19.00
C LYS A 504 -14.46 -16.03 -17.53
N ALA A 505 -14.72 -14.77 -17.23
CA ALA A 505 -14.99 -14.27 -15.89
C ALA A 505 -16.30 -14.83 -15.31
N ARG A 506 -16.28 -15.38 -14.10
CA ARG A 506 -17.49 -15.82 -13.38
C ARG A 506 -18.13 -14.61 -12.69
N VAL A 507 -19.37 -14.29 -13.03
CA VAL A 507 -20.08 -13.08 -12.59
C VAL A 507 -21.52 -13.34 -12.18
N GLU A 508 -22.12 -12.47 -11.36
CA GLU A 508 -23.58 -12.40 -11.16
C GLU A 508 -24.15 -11.25 -12.00
N PHE A 509 -25.18 -11.47 -12.81
CA PHE A 509 -25.82 -10.37 -13.57
C PHE A 509 -26.68 -9.49 -12.65
N VAL A 510 -26.45 -8.17 -12.68
CA VAL A 510 -27.25 -7.18 -11.93
C VAL A 510 -28.45 -6.73 -12.75
N GLY A 511 -28.18 -6.34 -14.00
CA GLY A 511 -29.19 -5.75 -14.88
C GLY A 511 -28.61 -4.99 -16.06
N THR A 512 -29.52 -4.38 -16.84
CA THR A 512 -29.20 -3.48 -17.94
C THR A 512 -29.35 -2.03 -17.49
N ILE A 513 -28.40 -1.17 -17.83
CA ILE A 513 -28.49 0.28 -17.59
C ILE A 513 -29.60 0.83 -18.50
N MET A 514 -30.68 1.31 -17.90
CA MET A 514 -31.82 1.92 -18.59
C MET A 514 -31.61 3.42 -18.80
N ASP A 515 -30.90 4.06 -17.88
CA ASP A 515 -30.64 5.50 -17.85
C ASP A 515 -29.31 5.79 -17.12
N TRP A 516 -28.67 6.92 -17.43
CA TRP A 516 -27.35 7.30 -16.92
C TRP A 516 -27.16 8.82 -16.79
N GLU A 517 -26.79 9.27 -15.59
CA GLU A 517 -26.46 10.67 -15.30
C GLU A 517 -25.08 10.75 -14.62
N LEU A 518 -24.23 11.71 -15.00
CA LEU A 518 -22.95 11.98 -14.33
C LEU A 518 -23.17 12.95 -13.16
N PHE A 519 -22.41 12.79 -12.08
CA PHE A 519 -22.39 13.81 -11.04
C PHE A 519 -21.81 15.13 -11.56
N ASP A 520 -22.46 16.26 -11.26
CA ASP A 520 -21.95 17.58 -11.61
C ASP A 520 -20.92 18.04 -10.57
N VAL A 521 -19.64 17.90 -10.90
CA VAL A 521 -18.51 18.07 -9.99
C VAL A 521 -17.62 19.18 -10.50
N SER A 522 -17.65 20.31 -9.81
CA SER A 522 -16.70 21.42 -9.97
C SER A 522 -15.76 21.51 -8.75
N GLU A 523 -14.83 22.46 -8.76
CA GLU A 523 -14.02 22.74 -7.57
C GLU A 523 -14.82 23.30 -6.39
N ASN A 524 -15.95 23.97 -6.68
CA ASN A 524 -16.81 24.64 -5.71
C ASN A 524 -18.01 23.80 -5.25
N THR A 525 -18.36 22.74 -5.97
CA THR A 525 -19.48 21.86 -5.64
C THR A 525 -19.33 21.32 -4.23
N THR A 526 -20.41 21.35 -3.45
CA THR A 526 -20.49 20.83 -2.09
C THR A 526 -21.02 19.41 -2.05
N SER A 527 -20.78 18.73 -0.93
CA SER A 527 -21.37 17.41 -0.68
C SER A 527 -22.90 17.42 -0.63
N ASP A 528 -23.50 18.54 -0.22
CA ASP A 528 -24.97 18.65 -0.06
C ASP A 528 -25.65 18.79 -1.43
N GLU A 529 -24.99 19.38 -2.42
CA GLU A 529 -25.46 19.46 -3.81
C GLU A 529 -25.37 18.09 -4.52
N ILE A 530 -24.25 17.36 -4.38
CA ILE A 530 -24.14 15.98 -4.88
C ILE A 530 -25.17 15.05 -4.22
N PHE A 531 -25.51 15.28 -2.95
CA PHE A 531 -26.61 14.58 -2.30
C PHE A 531 -27.99 15.01 -2.83
N CYS A 532 -28.19 16.29 -3.16
CA CYS A 532 -29.41 16.79 -3.78
C CYS A 532 -29.63 16.16 -5.17
N GLN A 533 -28.60 16.13 -6.02
CA GLN A 533 -28.60 15.45 -7.31
C GLN A 533 -28.98 13.96 -7.18
N ALA A 534 -28.33 13.26 -6.22
CA ALA A 534 -28.64 11.87 -5.94
C ALA A 534 -30.09 11.66 -5.46
N VAL A 535 -30.57 12.41 -4.47
CA VAL A 535 -31.94 12.26 -3.95
C VAL A 535 -32.99 12.58 -5.00
N SER A 536 -32.77 13.59 -5.84
CA SER A 536 -33.66 13.94 -6.96
C SER A 536 -33.90 12.72 -7.85
N ASN A 537 -32.82 12.10 -8.32
CA ASN A 537 -32.86 10.89 -9.13
C ASN A 537 -33.42 9.67 -8.39
N ILE A 538 -33.04 9.45 -7.14
CA ILE A 538 -33.53 8.30 -6.37
C ILE A 538 -35.05 8.42 -6.16
N LEU A 539 -35.60 9.62 -5.90
CA LEU A 539 -37.04 9.83 -5.74
C LEU A 539 -37.83 9.62 -7.04
N LEU A 540 -37.32 10.09 -8.19
CA LEU A 540 -37.95 9.89 -9.50
C LEU A 540 -38.03 8.40 -9.91
N LEU A 541 -37.10 7.57 -9.40
CA LEU A 541 -36.88 6.21 -9.90
C LEU A 541 -37.23 5.11 -8.87
N SER A 542 -37.52 5.45 -7.61
CA SER A 542 -37.83 4.49 -6.54
C SER A 542 -39.33 4.16 -6.47
N SER A 543 -39.68 2.88 -6.58
CA SER A 543 -41.07 2.41 -6.46
C SER A 543 -41.66 2.46 -5.04
N ASN A 544 -40.83 2.61 -4.01
CA ASN A 544 -41.22 2.68 -2.60
C ASN A 544 -40.04 3.14 -1.72
N LEU A 545 -40.32 3.41 -0.43
CA LEU A 545 -39.34 3.84 0.56
C LEU A 545 -38.19 2.83 0.78
N THR A 546 -38.45 1.52 0.64
CA THR A 546 -37.41 0.49 0.79
C THR A 546 -36.39 0.54 -0.35
N ALA A 547 -36.84 0.80 -1.58
CA ALA A 547 -35.96 1.07 -2.72
C ALA A 547 -35.18 2.39 -2.53
N PHE A 548 -35.85 3.46 -2.11
CA PHE A 548 -35.24 4.76 -1.84
C PHE A 548 -34.07 4.67 -0.84
N PHE A 549 -34.30 4.09 0.35
CA PHE A 549 -33.23 3.91 1.34
C PHE A 549 -32.17 2.92 0.87
N GLY A 550 -32.54 1.85 0.17
CA GLY A 550 -31.59 0.91 -0.42
C GLY A 550 -30.64 1.56 -1.44
N ALA A 551 -31.13 2.50 -2.24
CA ALA A 551 -30.33 3.24 -3.21
C ALA A 551 -29.36 4.21 -2.51
N ILE A 552 -29.80 4.90 -1.45
CA ILE A 552 -28.92 5.71 -0.59
C ILE A 552 -27.82 4.84 0.05
N ASP A 553 -28.17 3.63 0.48
CA ASP A 553 -27.23 2.65 1.04
C ASP A 553 -26.21 2.10 0.01
N ARG A 554 -26.55 2.11 -1.29
CA ARG A 554 -25.61 1.83 -2.39
C ARG A 554 -24.77 3.04 -2.80
N ILE A 555 -25.36 4.23 -2.91
CA ILE A 555 -24.69 5.41 -3.49
C ILE A 555 -23.73 6.05 -2.47
N PHE A 556 -24.12 6.05 -1.19
CA PHE A 556 -23.37 6.62 -0.07
C PHE A 556 -23.11 5.54 1.01
N PRO A 557 -22.22 4.56 0.77
CA PRO A 557 -22.02 3.42 1.67
C PRO A 557 -21.43 3.80 3.04
N GLY A 558 -21.61 2.92 4.02
CA GLY A 558 -20.89 2.96 5.31
C GLY A 558 -19.45 2.42 5.18
N TYR A 559 -18.55 2.84 6.08
CA TYR A 559 -17.15 2.45 5.99
C TYR A 559 -16.81 1.17 6.79
N GLY A 560 -16.11 0.24 6.14
CA GLY A 560 -15.51 -0.97 6.71
C GLY A 560 -16.41 -2.21 6.69
N ASN A 561 -15.87 -3.35 7.13
CA ASN A 561 -16.60 -4.62 7.31
C ASN A 561 -17.62 -4.58 8.47
N ILE A 562 -17.99 -3.38 8.94
CA ILE A 562 -19.22 -3.15 9.68
C ILE A 562 -20.36 -3.33 8.69
N ASN A 563 -20.74 -4.59 8.52
CA ASN A 563 -21.98 -5.07 7.95
C ASN A 563 -23.11 -4.07 8.29
N PRO A 564 -23.97 -3.60 7.36
CA PRO A 564 -24.99 -2.58 7.66
C PRO A 564 -25.98 -2.98 8.77
N PHE A 565 -25.97 -4.25 9.20
CA PHE A 565 -26.69 -4.80 10.36
C PHE A 565 -25.93 -4.72 11.70
N ASN A 566 -24.73 -4.13 11.75
CA ASN A 566 -23.98 -3.85 13.00
C ASN A 566 -24.16 -2.40 13.51
N LEU A 567 -24.89 -1.57 12.77
CA LEU A 567 -25.72 -0.56 13.44
C LEU A 567 -26.84 -1.30 14.16
N ASP A 568 -27.23 -0.83 15.36
CA ASP A 568 -28.47 -1.27 15.98
C ASP A 568 -29.61 -1.11 14.97
N VAL A 569 -30.34 -2.20 14.72
CA VAL A 569 -31.43 -2.23 13.74
C VAL A 569 -32.50 -1.21 14.13
N ASP A 570 -32.74 -1.00 15.42
CA ASP A 570 -33.68 -0.01 15.90
C ASP A 570 -33.14 1.42 15.69
N GLU A 571 -31.83 1.68 15.84
CA GLU A 571 -31.24 2.99 15.53
C GLU A 571 -31.34 3.32 14.04
N TRP A 572 -31.12 2.33 13.18
CA TRP A 572 -31.27 2.48 11.73
C TRP A 572 -32.73 2.66 11.30
N GLN A 573 -33.66 1.94 11.95
CA GLN A 573 -35.10 2.13 11.80
C GLN A 573 -35.51 3.57 12.18
N LYS A 574 -35.09 4.05 13.35
CA LYS A 574 -35.36 5.42 13.84
C LYS A 574 -34.85 6.51 12.89
N ARG A 575 -33.70 6.30 12.20
CA ARG A 575 -33.20 7.22 11.15
C ARG A 575 -34.08 7.22 9.91
N ARG A 576 -34.55 6.05 9.48
CA ARG A 576 -35.50 5.93 8.36
C ARG A 576 -36.83 6.59 8.71
N GLU A 577 -37.34 6.44 9.92
CA GLU A 577 -38.55 7.14 10.42
C GLU A 577 -38.39 8.66 10.46
N ARG A 578 -37.24 9.18 10.93
CA ARG A 578 -36.90 10.61 10.83
C ARG A 578 -36.92 11.10 9.37
N ALA A 579 -36.32 10.33 8.46
CA ALA A 579 -36.23 10.69 7.05
C ALA A 579 -37.58 10.62 6.32
N VAL A 580 -38.41 9.61 6.62
CA VAL A 580 -39.80 9.53 6.15
C VAL A 580 -40.60 10.73 6.64
N SER A 581 -40.41 11.16 7.89
CA SER A 581 -41.06 12.36 8.42
C SER A 581 -40.67 13.63 7.64
N VAL A 582 -39.41 13.75 7.23
CA VAL A 582 -38.94 14.84 6.34
C VAL A 582 -39.57 14.75 4.95
N LEU A 583 -39.65 13.57 4.34
CA LEU A 583 -40.29 13.38 3.03
C LEU A 583 -41.79 13.68 3.06
N LEU A 584 -42.52 13.19 4.06
CA LEU A 584 -43.96 13.44 4.23
C LEU A 584 -44.25 14.92 4.47
N LYS A 585 -43.41 15.61 5.26
CA LYS A 585 -43.51 17.06 5.40
C LYS A 585 -43.22 17.76 4.07
N ALA A 586 -42.12 17.43 3.39
CA ALA A 586 -41.76 18.05 2.11
C ALA A 586 -42.87 17.92 1.05
N TRP A 587 -43.50 16.74 0.96
CA TRP A 587 -44.66 16.47 0.11
C TRP A 587 -45.88 17.30 0.52
N SER A 588 -46.18 17.39 1.82
CA SER A 588 -47.29 18.21 2.33
C SER A 588 -47.08 19.71 2.04
N ASP A 589 -45.86 20.19 2.25
CA ASP A 589 -45.45 21.59 2.02
C ASP A 589 -45.31 21.95 0.52
N SER A 590 -45.61 21.03 -0.42
CA SER A 590 -45.51 21.24 -1.87
C SER A 590 -46.69 20.71 -2.69
N GLY A 591 -47.60 19.95 -2.08
CA GLY A 591 -48.75 19.37 -2.77
C GLY A 591 -48.35 18.33 -3.82
N THR A 592 -49.17 18.19 -4.87
CA THR A 592 -48.92 17.24 -5.97
C THR A 592 -47.79 17.67 -6.92
N GLN A 593 -47.20 18.86 -6.73
CA GLN A 593 -46.10 19.38 -7.55
C GLN A 593 -44.70 19.16 -6.94
N PHE A 594 -44.51 18.11 -6.13
CA PHE A 594 -43.17 17.69 -5.69
C PHE A 594 -42.38 16.97 -6.81
N SER A 595 -42.18 17.69 -7.91
CA SER A 595 -41.46 17.24 -9.10
C SER A 595 -40.04 17.81 -9.12
N PHE A 596 -39.03 16.92 -9.11
CA PHE A 596 -37.66 17.26 -9.48
C PHE A 596 -37.54 17.28 -11.02
N ASN A 597 -38.30 18.17 -11.67
CA ASN A 597 -38.34 18.24 -13.12
C ASN A 597 -37.28 19.18 -13.66
N ASP A 598 -36.63 18.72 -14.73
CA ASP A 598 -35.52 19.34 -15.45
C ASP A 598 -34.18 19.38 -14.68
N PRO A 599 -33.34 18.33 -14.79
CA PRO A 599 -31.98 18.33 -14.24
C PRO A 599 -31.02 19.30 -14.94
N ALA A 600 -31.45 19.98 -16.02
CA ALA A 600 -30.66 21.07 -16.63
C ALA A 600 -30.87 22.43 -15.94
N GLN A 601 -31.74 22.52 -14.93
CA GLN A 601 -31.92 23.73 -14.11
C GLN A 601 -31.22 23.60 -12.76
N PRO A 602 -30.60 24.68 -12.23
CA PRO A 602 -29.96 24.66 -10.93
C PRO A 602 -31.00 24.41 -9.82
N TYR A 603 -30.64 23.57 -8.85
CA TYR A 603 -31.53 23.21 -7.74
C TYR A 603 -32.03 24.45 -6.99
N ASN A 604 -33.35 24.53 -6.78
CA ASN A 604 -33.90 25.62 -5.99
C ASN A 604 -33.63 25.40 -4.49
N ASP A 605 -33.60 26.50 -3.73
CA ASP A 605 -33.27 26.47 -2.29
C ASP A 605 -34.10 25.46 -1.50
N LYS A 606 -35.38 25.27 -1.87
CA LYS A 606 -36.29 24.32 -1.23
C LYS A 606 -35.85 22.86 -1.45
N GLN A 607 -35.43 22.49 -2.67
CA GLN A 607 -34.85 21.16 -2.94
C GLN A 607 -33.58 20.94 -2.11
N LEU A 608 -32.69 21.93 -2.06
CA LEU A 608 -31.44 21.86 -1.33
C LEU A 608 -31.65 21.81 0.20
N ASP A 609 -32.64 22.52 0.75
CA ASP A 609 -32.99 22.47 2.17
C ASP A 609 -33.71 21.18 2.57
N ILE A 610 -34.47 20.57 1.67
CA ILE A 610 -34.99 19.21 1.87
C ILE A 610 -33.84 18.19 1.83
N ALA A 611 -32.90 18.32 0.89
CA ALA A 611 -31.69 17.49 0.83
C ALA A 611 -30.86 17.61 2.12
N LYS A 612 -30.53 18.82 2.58
CA LYS A 612 -29.89 19.07 3.89
C LYS A 612 -30.69 18.48 5.07
N SER A 613 -32.02 18.53 5.02
CA SER A 613 -32.89 17.96 6.07
C SER A 613 -32.88 16.43 6.08
N LEU A 614 -32.80 15.79 4.91
CA LEU A 614 -32.62 14.34 4.76
C LEU A 614 -31.22 13.90 5.23
N VAL A 615 -30.17 14.66 4.90
CA VAL A 615 -28.80 14.44 5.41
C VAL A 615 -28.74 14.52 6.93
N ARG A 616 -29.47 15.47 7.53
CA ARG A 616 -29.64 15.57 8.99
C ARG A 616 -30.43 14.38 9.56
N ALA A 617 -31.58 14.04 8.97
CA ALA A 617 -32.48 13.00 9.49
C ALA A 617 -31.90 11.57 9.42
N MET A 618 -31.16 11.27 8.34
CA MET A 618 -30.41 10.01 8.17
C MET A 618 -28.99 10.06 8.73
N GLU A 619 -28.59 11.17 9.35
CA GLU A 619 -27.29 11.36 10.00
C GLU A 619 -26.08 11.11 9.07
N LEU A 620 -26.24 11.35 7.76
CA LEU A 620 -25.19 11.14 6.75
C LEU A 620 -23.97 12.07 6.92
N HIS A 621 -24.10 13.14 7.72
CA HIS A 621 -23.04 14.06 8.13
C HIS A 621 -22.44 13.76 9.53
N GLN A 622 -23.01 12.87 10.33
CA GLN A 622 -22.65 12.68 11.74
C GLN A 622 -22.96 11.28 12.25
N HIS A 623 -21.96 10.46 12.59
CA HIS A 623 -22.18 9.37 13.54
C HIS A 623 -21.16 9.33 14.68
N GLY A 624 -21.65 8.94 15.85
CA GLY A 624 -20.84 8.65 17.02
C GLY A 624 -19.95 7.42 16.82
N MET A 625 -18.82 7.38 17.53
CA MET A 625 -17.80 6.33 17.54
C MET A 625 -17.11 5.99 16.20
N MET A 626 -17.71 6.27 15.04
CA MET A 626 -17.10 6.15 13.70
C MET A 626 -17.38 7.44 12.91
N LYS A 627 -16.54 8.49 13.07
CA LYS A 627 -16.76 9.85 12.53
C LYS A 627 -16.60 9.99 11.00
N TYR A 628 -17.13 9.05 10.21
CA TYR A 628 -17.22 9.18 8.75
C TYR A 628 -18.64 9.50 8.32
N ALA A 629 -18.84 10.76 7.93
CA ALA A 629 -19.98 11.15 7.12
C ALA A 629 -19.95 10.35 5.81
N ARG A 630 -20.87 9.39 5.66
CA ARG A 630 -21.05 8.53 4.46
C ARG A 630 -21.07 9.35 3.16
N LEU A 631 -21.68 10.52 3.27
CA LEU A 631 -21.76 11.51 2.20
C LEU A 631 -20.40 12.16 1.90
N LEU A 632 -19.66 12.66 2.91
CA LEU A 632 -18.34 13.27 2.68
C LEU A 632 -17.34 12.28 2.09
N TYR A 633 -17.29 11.04 2.57
CA TYR A 633 -16.39 10.02 2.02
C TYR A 633 -16.65 9.80 0.52
N SER A 634 -17.92 9.58 0.16
CA SER A 634 -18.31 9.35 -1.23
C SER A 634 -18.05 10.59 -2.10
N PHE A 635 -18.34 11.78 -1.58
CA PHE A 635 -18.06 13.05 -2.24
C PHE A 635 -16.55 13.27 -2.47
N ASP A 636 -15.72 13.02 -1.46
CA ASP A 636 -14.26 13.12 -1.58
C ASP A 636 -13.68 12.07 -2.55
N GLU A 637 -14.26 10.87 -2.63
CA GLU A 637 -13.91 9.85 -3.63
C GLU A 637 -14.23 10.33 -5.06
N ILE A 638 -15.46 10.77 -5.30
CA ILE A 638 -15.95 11.33 -6.58
C ILE A 638 -15.08 12.53 -7.01
N ARG A 639 -14.85 13.48 -6.10
CA ARG A 639 -14.04 14.70 -6.33
C ARG A 639 -12.57 14.38 -6.55
N THR A 640 -12.01 13.37 -5.88
CA THR A 640 -10.64 12.91 -6.12
C THR A 640 -10.53 12.35 -7.54
N ARG A 641 -11.48 11.53 -8.00
CA ARG A 641 -11.47 11.05 -9.39
C ARG A 641 -11.64 12.19 -10.40
N PHE A 642 -12.55 13.14 -10.17
CA PHE A 642 -12.68 14.31 -11.03
C PHE A 642 -11.33 15.05 -11.20
N LYS A 643 -10.61 15.29 -10.10
CA LYS A 643 -9.28 15.95 -10.14
C LYS A 643 -8.18 15.08 -10.75
N THR A 644 -8.14 13.78 -10.46
CA THR A 644 -7.09 12.87 -10.96
C THR A 644 -7.22 12.59 -12.46
N TYR A 645 -8.46 12.48 -12.98
CA TYR A 645 -8.72 12.08 -14.37
C TYR A 645 -9.16 13.24 -15.28
N GLY A 646 -9.31 14.45 -14.73
CA GLY A 646 -9.69 15.67 -15.45
C GLY A 646 -11.13 15.69 -15.99
N ARG A 647 -11.99 14.74 -15.57
CA ARG A 647 -13.36 14.58 -16.05
C ARG A 647 -14.24 13.84 -15.04
N ALA A 648 -15.55 14.07 -15.11
CA ALA A 648 -16.52 13.26 -14.38
C ALA A 648 -16.53 11.81 -14.90
N MET A 649 -16.66 10.85 -13.98
CA MET A 649 -16.71 9.40 -14.27
C MET A 649 -17.68 8.66 -13.34
N ASP A 650 -17.74 9.06 -12.07
CA ASP A 650 -18.79 8.59 -11.17
C ASP A 650 -20.15 9.19 -11.57
N GLY A 651 -21.18 8.35 -11.54
CA GLY A 651 -22.54 8.72 -11.93
C GLY A 651 -23.59 7.74 -11.43
N LEU A 652 -24.84 8.08 -11.69
CA LEU A 652 -26.04 7.37 -11.29
C LEU A 652 -26.58 6.57 -12.48
N ALA A 653 -26.69 5.25 -12.31
CA ALA A 653 -27.33 4.37 -13.29
C ALA A 653 -28.68 3.90 -12.77
N GLN A 654 -29.74 4.09 -13.57
CA GLN A 654 -30.96 3.30 -13.39
C GLN A 654 -30.69 1.91 -13.98
N ILE A 655 -30.75 0.86 -13.17
CA ILE A 655 -30.51 -0.51 -13.62
C ILE A 655 -31.80 -1.31 -13.53
N ARG A 656 -32.16 -2.01 -14.61
CA ARG A 656 -33.28 -2.97 -14.67
C ARG A 656 -32.78 -4.40 -14.62
N CYS A 657 -33.20 -5.17 -13.62
CA CYS A 657 -32.85 -6.59 -13.47
C CYS A 657 -33.67 -7.50 -14.40
N LEU A 658 -33.40 -8.82 -14.39
CA LEU A 658 -34.12 -9.81 -15.21
C LEU A 658 -35.63 -9.89 -14.91
N GLN A 659 -36.05 -9.58 -13.68
CA GLN A 659 -37.46 -9.54 -13.27
C GLN A 659 -38.16 -8.21 -13.59
N GLY A 660 -37.47 -7.28 -14.27
CA GLY A 660 -38.02 -5.99 -14.65
C GLY A 660 -38.02 -4.93 -13.54
N HIS A 661 -37.71 -5.28 -12.29
CA HIS A 661 -37.50 -4.31 -11.22
C HIS A 661 -36.40 -3.32 -11.62
N ARG A 662 -36.60 -2.05 -11.26
CA ARG A 662 -35.61 -0.98 -11.45
C ARG A 662 -35.08 -0.51 -10.10
N ASP A 663 -33.82 -0.13 -10.07
CA ASP A 663 -33.16 0.43 -8.89
C ASP A 663 -31.99 1.35 -9.33
N VAL A 664 -31.47 2.17 -8.42
CA VAL A 664 -30.39 3.14 -8.69
C VAL A 664 -29.08 2.69 -8.05
N PHE A 665 -28.00 2.82 -8.81
CA PHE A 665 -26.64 2.43 -8.42
C PHE A 665 -25.65 3.56 -8.73
N ARG A 666 -24.62 3.71 -7.89
CA ARG A 666 -23.43 4.47 -8.26
C ARG A 666 -22.47 3.58 -9.05
N LEU A 667 -22.05 4.02 -10.23
CA LEU A 667 -21.02 3.38 -11.03
C LEU A 667 -19.90 4.38 -11.32
N THR A 668 -18.68 3.90 -11.57
CA THR A 668 -17.57 4.71 -12.09
C THR A 668 -17.29 4.26 -13.52
N CYS A 669 -17.62 5.09 -14.51
CA CYS A 669 -17.52 4.77 -15.94
C CYS A 669 -16.54 5.70 -16.68
N TRP A 670 -15.64 5.12 -17.49
CA TRP A 670 -14.63 5.83 -18.28
C TRP A 670 -15.01 5.97 -19.77
N GLU A 671 -16.02 5.24 -20.23
CA GLU A 671 -16.82 5.57 -21.43
C GLU A 671 -18.29 5.71 -21.03
N THR A 672 -19.04 6.62 -21.68
CA THR A 672 -20.47 6.83 -21.40
C THR A 672 -21.28 5.56 -21.72
N PRO A 673 -22.03 4.98 -20.76
CA PRO A 673 -22.81 3.77 -21.03
C PRO A 673 -23.92 4.00 -22.05
N LYS A 674 -23.93 3.20 -23.13
CA LYS A 674 -25.07 3.16 -24.07
C LYS A 674 -26.29 2.60 -23.35
N THR A 675 -27.28 3.43 -23.07
CA THR A 675 -28.51 3.02 -22.38
C THR A 675 -29.25 1.92 -23.15
N LYS A 676 -29.92 1.03 -22.41
CA LYS A 676 -30.59 -0.19 -22.90
C LYS A 676 -29.65 -1.26 -23.50
N VAL A 677 -28.36 -0.98 -23.68
CA VAL A 677 -27.33 -1.89 -24.21
C VAL A 677 -26.31 -2.30 -23.14
N ALA A 678 -25.81 -1.33 -22.37
CA ALA A 678 -24.82 -1.56 -21.32
C ALA A 678 -25.38 -2.36 -20.15
N LYS A 679 -24.58 -3.28 -19.62
CA LYS A 679 -24.95 -4.28 -18.60
C LYS A 679 -24.00 -4.18 -17.41
N VAL A 680 -24.51 -4.44 -16.21
CA VAL A 680 -23.72 -4.45 -14.98
C VAL A 680 -23.67 -5.86 -14.40
N TYR A 681 -22.47 -6.27 -14.01
CA TYR A 681 -22.14 -7.60 -13.54
C TYR A 681 -21.34 -7.51 -12.23
N ARG A 682 -21.71 -8.28 -11.20
CA ARG A 682 -20.96 -8.37 -9.94
C ARG A 682 -19.88 -9.44 -10.02
N LEU A 683 -18.78 -9.22 -9.28
CA LEU A 683 -17.71 -10.21 -9.06
C LEU A 683 -17.92 -10.89 -7.70
N PRO A 684 -18.50 -12.11 -7.64
CA PRO A 684 -18.86 -12.74 -6.37
C PRO A 684 -17.63 -13.18 -5.57
N GLY A 685 -17.70 -13.03 -4.23
CA GLY A 685 -16.63 -13.46 -3.33
C GLY A 685 -15.35 -12.60 -3.38
N ARG A 686 -15.46 -11.35 -3.84
CA ARG A 686 -14.40 -10.33 -3.76
C ARG A 686 -14.84 -9.20 -2.83
N VAL A 687 -13.97 -8.81 -1.92
CA VAL A 687 -14.12 -7.60 -1.08
C VAL A 687 -12.76 -6.93 -0.96
N TYR A 688 -12.69 -5.63 -1.27
CA TYR A 688 -11.53 -4.77 -1.09
C TYR A 688 -11.84 -3.69 -0.05
N ALA A 689 -10.80 -3.12 0.57
CA ALA A 689 -10.92 -2.23 1.73
C ALA A 689 -11.78 -0.95 1.50
N HIS A 690 -11.97 -0.54 0.25
CA HIS A 690 -12.82 0.60 -0.15
C HIS A 690 -14.06 0.17 -0.96
N THR A 691 -14.53 -1.06 -0.78
CA THR A 691 -15.73 -1.60 -1.44
C THR A 691 -16.71 -2.17 -0.41
N VAL A 692 -18.01 -2.15 -0.72
CA VAL A 692 -19.02 -2.82 0.11
C VAL A 692 -18.89 -4.34 -0.06
N GLN A 693 -19.23 -5.14 0.96
CA GLN A 693 -19.21 -6.60 0.87
C GLN A 693 -20.03 -7.09 -0.34
N ALA A 694 -19.35 -7.74 -1.29
CA ALA A 694 -19.88 -8.16 -2.58
C ALA A 694 -20.57 -7.02 -3.38
N GLY A 695 -20.22 -5.75 -3.15
CA GLY A 695 -20.66 -4.58 -3.94
C GLY A 695 -19.86 -4.36 -5.22
N LEU A 696 -18.79 -5.12 -5.42
CA LEU A 696 -17.88 -5.02 -6.55
C LEU A 696 -18.49 -5.56 -7.85
N GLY A 697 -18.26 -4.87 -8.96
CA GLY A 697 -18.64 -5.31 -10.29
C GLY A 697 -17.98 -4.55 -11.44
N ILE A 698 -18.26 -5.00 -12.66
CA ILE A 698 -17.85 -4.40 -13.94
C ILE A 698 -19.06 -3.94 -14.74
N VAL A 699 -18.89 -2.88 -15.52
CA VAL A 699 -19.88 -2.32 -16.45
C VAL A 699 -19.41 -2.63 -17.86
N VAL A 700 -20.25 -3.32 -18.63
CA VAL A 700 -19.88 -3.93 -19.91
C VAL A 700 -20.84 -3.46 -20.99
N CYS A 701 -20.29 -2.92 -22.07
CA CYS A 701 -21.04 -2.44 -23.23
C CYS A 701 -20.41 -3.04 -24.50
N GLU A 702 -21.21 -3.73 -25.32
CA GLU A 702 -20.76 -4.29 -26.60
C GLU A 702 -19.50 -5.19 -26.45
N GLY A 703 -19.48 -6.00 -25.39
CA GLY A 703 -18.37 -6.91 -25.04
C GLY A 703 -17.20 -6.24 -24.29
N ARG A 704 -17.08 -4.91 -24.33
CA ARG A 704 -15.96 -4.15 -23.73
C ARG A 704 -16.30 -3.70 -22.31
N ILE A 705 -15.32 -3.70 -21.41
CA ILE A 705 -15.46 -3.07 -20.09
C ILE A 705 -15.32 -1.55 -20.26
N ILE A 706 -16.32 -0.81 -19.77
CA ILE A 706 -16.42 0.66 -19.87
C ILE A 706 -16.47 1.36 -18.51
N GLY A 707 -16.50 0.58 -17.43
CA GLY A 707 -16.67 1.07 -16.07
C GLY A 707 -16.72 -0.06 -15.05
N ARG A 708 -16.94 0.31 -13.80
CA ARG A 708 -17.01 -0.60 -12.65
C ARG A 708 -17.98 -0.11 -11.58
N MET A 709 -18.22 -0.95 -10.59
CA MET A 709 -19.12 -0.74 -9.47
C MET A 709 -18.40 -1.13 -8.17
N THR A 710 -18.49 -0.31 -7.12
CA THR A 710 -17.77 -0.54 -5.85
C THR A 710 -18.69 -0.83 -4.65
N SER A 711 -19.97 -0.48 -4.77
CA SER A 711 -20.94 -0.48 -3.66
C SER A 711 -22.29 -1.14 -3.97
N GLY A 712 -22.40 -1.82 -5.12
CA GLY A 712 -23.66 -2.39 -5.62
C GLY A 712 -24.09 -3.70 -4.98
N THR A 713 -24.55 -3.62 -3.73
CA THR A 713 -25.35 -4.68 -3.09
C THR A 713 -26.62 -4.97 -3.91
N PHE A 714 -27.15 -6.19 -3.80
CA PHE A 714 -28.44 -6.50 -4.45
C PHE A 714 -29.56 -5.61 -3.89
N PRO A 715 -30.52 -5.16 -4.73
CA PRO A 715 -31.76 -4.58 -4.26
C PRO A 715 -32.44 -5.49 -3.23
N PRO A 716 -32.99 -4.96 -2.12
CA PRO A 716 -33.80 -5.75 -1.18
C PRO A 716 -34.95 -6.49 -1.88
N THR A 717 -35.53 -5.86 -2.91
CA THR A 717 -36.58 -6.38 -3.80
C THR A 717 -36.15 -7.56 -4.69
N CYS A 718 -34.84 -7.84 -4.78
CA CYS A 718 -34.25 -8.83 -5.69
C CYS A 718 -33.43 -9.91 -4.96
N MET A 719 -33.48 -9.95 -3.63
CA MET A 719 -32.70 -10.91 -2.84
C MET A 719 -33.11 -12.36 -3.12
N GLY A 720 -32.14 -13.17 -3.55
CA GLY A 720 -32.33 -14.58 -3.89
C GLY A 720 -32.76 -14.80 -5.35
N SER A 721 -33.96 -14.35 -5.72
CA SER A 721 -34.60 -14.74 -6.98
C SER A 721 -33.98 -14.15 -8.27
N CYS A 722 -33.22 -13.06 -8.18
CA CYS A 722 -32.51 -12.47 -9.33
C CYS A 722 -31.07 -12.99 -9.53
N LYS A 723 -30.55 -13.85 -8.65
CA LYS A 723 -29.12 -14.23 -8.63
C LYS A 723 -28.73 -15.21 -9.74
N THR A 724 -28.64 -14.73 -10.97
CA THR A 724 -28.09 -15.52 -12.09
C THR A 724 -26.58 -15.40 -12.13
N THR A 725 -25.88 -16.44 -11.67
CA THR A 725 -24.44 -16.61 -11.96
C THR A 725 -24.28 -17.04 -13.41
N THR A 726 -23.35 -16.41 -14.14
CA THR A 726 -22.97 -16.82 -15.49
C THR A 726 -21.44 -16.75 -15.66
N VAL A 727 -20.95 -17.36 -16.73
CA VAL A 727 -19.66 -17.00 -17.31
C VAL A 727 -19.90 -15.85 -18.28
N LEU A 728 -19.15 -14.76 -18.14
CA LEU A 728 -19.07 -13.70 -19.12
C LEU A 728 -17.80 -13.92 -19.93
N ASP A 729 -17.94 -13.99 -21.26
CA ASP A 729 -16.82 -13.94 -22.18
C ASP A 729 -16.49 -12.48 -22.50
N LEU A 730 -15.22 -12.10 -22.39
CA LEU A 730 -14.68 -10.78 -22.68
C LEU A 730 -13.73 -10.79 -23.89
N GLY A 731 -13.68 -11.90 -24.64
CA GLY A 731 -12.86 -12.08 -25.83
C GLY A 731 -11.55 -12.85 -25.59
N SER A 732 -10.80 -13.01 -26.68
CA SER A 732 -9.58 -13.79 -26.75
C SER A 732 -8.39 -13.14 -26.01
N VAL A 733 -7.52 -13.99 -25.51
CA VAL A 733 -6.16 -13.68 -25.06
C VAL A 733 -5.19 -14.05 -26.17
N ILE A 734 -4.30 -13.14 -26.54
CA ILE A 734 -3.19 -13.43 -27.47
C ILE A 734 -2.02 -13.88 -26.60
N LEU A 735 -1.59 -15.14 -26.74
CA LEU A 735 -0.47 -15.65 -25.95
C LEU A 735 0.84 -15.01 -26.39
N ASP A 736 1.80 -14.92 -25.46
CA ASP A 736 3.04 -14.14 -25.58
C ASP A 736 4.00 -14.59 -26.71
N GLU A 737 3.73 -15.74 -27.36
CA GLU A 737 4.39 -16.21 -28.59
C GLU A 737 3.82 -15.61 -29.88
N GLN A 738 2.72 -14.84 -29.80
CA GLN A 738 1.96 -14.28 -30.93
C GLN A 738 1.88 -12.74 -30.91
N VAL A 739 2.67 -12.07 -30.06
CA VAL A 739 2.67 -10.61 -29.85
C VAL A 739 4.04 -9.99 -30.16
#